data_AF-F8A7Y2-F1
#
_entry.id   AF-F8A7Y2-F1
#
_cell.length_a   1.000
_cell.length_b   1.000
_cell.length_c   1.000
_cell.angle_alpha   90.00
_cell.angle_beta   90.00
_cell.angle_gamma   90.00
#
_symmetry.space_group_name_H-M   'P 1'
#
loop_
_entity.id
_entity.type
_entity.pdbx_description
1 polymer ?
#
loop_
_entity_poly.entity_id
_entity_poly.type
_entity_poly.pdbx_seq_one_letter_code
_entity_poly.pdbx_strand_id
1 'polypeptide(L)'
;MLYIAFLWHMHQPFYLDWEKGSLALPWVRLHAVKAYFDLPYLLAKYPQVKNNFNLVPSLLLQLRHYEEGKTDIFLELSRKPASELSPEEKAFLLKYFFSCHWETHIYPFPRYHELLALRGGDRPQDIERALDEFSNQDFLDLQVWFNLTWIGFGHRSEPLIKELLAKERLFTEEEKNLLLDLHIEVIKKIIPLYKELQEKGQIEISTSPFFHPILPLLIDSDMARRNLPHAPLPPRFNYPDDAAFQVEKALEYHQELFDKKPKGLWPSEGSVCPELIPIVAQAGLSWMATDEEILYKSLWRHGPAVLMKPYLATHENSQIAMVFRHHGLSDRIGFVYRTLTPEDAVSDLINTAKGLARESGLENPLLTLILDGENPWEYYADGGEGFLSALFEKITSDPEIASVTISEYLDKFPPQEEITNLYTGSWINANFDIWIGHEEENQAWELLGRTRRVLNSLKEVPEKARQAIMAAEGSDWFWWYGDHFTSLFDAEFDRLFRGHLQEVFKALGKEPIVDLFYPVRKPKPIEPEEIPVAFIKPVIDGRETFFFEWIGAGRFLPSTAGEAMYLGESLVVALYFGFDLTNFYLRLDFKDKIFDHLPEDLQTIVTFSGSKHKTQIMFKPKAKDITKTLILVKGPFRLYGKDVGEIALDRILELAVSFENLGFVVGEKVNFHLEFLENSLIRERIPRTGNLLFTVPDENFEQEMWLA
;
A
#
# COMPACT_ATOMS: atom_id res chain seq x y z
N MET A 1 -38.26 -16.93 -8.19
CA MET A 1 -37.28 -17.01 -7.10
C MET A 1 -36.04 -16.27 -7.56
N LEU A 2 -35.56 -15.28 -6.80
CA LEU A 2 -34.30 -14.59 -7.05
C LEU A 2 -33.18 -15.31 -6.31
N TYR A 3 -32.09 -15.64 -7.00
CA TYR A 3 -30.89 -16.19 -6.38
C TYR A 3 -29.87 -15.07 -6.15
N ILE A 4 -29.27 -15.00 -4.97
CA ILE A 4 -28.23 -14.02 -4.64
C ILE A 4 -26.95 -14.76 -4.26
N ALA A 5 -25.85 -14.45 -4.95
CA ALA A 5 -24.52 -14.93 -4.61
C ALA A 5 -23.69 -13.76 -4.06
N PHE A 6 -23.41 -13.77 -2.77
CA PHE A 6 -22.42 -12.88 -2.16
C PHE A 6 -21.03 -13.51 -2.31
N LEU A 7 -20.07 -12.76 -2.82
CA LEU A 7 -18.65 -13.13 -2.86
C LEU A 7 -17.85 -12.08 -2.11
N TRP A 8 -17.38 -12.44 -0.91
CA TRP A 8 -16.56 -11.58 -0.07
C TRP A 8 -15.08 -11.85 -0.35
N HIS A 9 -14.39 -10.88 -0.93
CA HIS A 9 -12.97 -10.98 -1.26
C HIS A 9 -12.10 -10.55 -0.08
N MET A 10 -11.38 -11.50 0.52
CA MET A 10 -10.52 -11.26 1.69
C MET A 10 -9.06 -11.24 1.25
N HIS A 11 -8.44 -10.08 1.31
CA HIS A 11 -7.08 -9.87 0.83
C HIS A 11 -6.26 -8.98 1.76
N GLN A 12 -4.94 -9.17 1.73
CA GLN A 12 -3.95 -8.20 2.20
C GLN A 12 -2.67 -8.38 1.36
N PRO A 13 -1.96 -7.27 1.05
CA PRO A 13 -0.60 -7.34 0.53
C PRO A 13 0.31 -8.22 1.38
N PHE A 14 1.36 -8.77 0.77
CA PHE A 14 2.30 -9.64 1.46
C PHE A 14 3.34 -8.83 2.26
N TYR A 15 3.09 -8.61 3.55
CA TYR A 15 3.87 -7.70 4.40
C TYR A 15 5.16 -8.28 4.99
N LEU A 16 5.56 -9.51 4.63
CA LEU A 16 6.76 -10.10 5.22
C LEU A 16 8.02 -9.33 4.80
N ASP A 17 8.69 -8.75 5.79
CA ASP A 17 10.02 -8.19 5.62
C ASP A 17 11.06 -9.31 5.71
N TRP A 18 11.72 -9.62 4.60
CA TRP A 18 12.71 -10.70 4.52
C TRP A 18 13.94 -10.49 5.41
N GLU A 19 14.29 -9.23 5.69
CA GLU A 19 15.45 -8.85 6.48
C GLU A 19 15.14 -8.94 7.97
N LYS A 20 13.98 -8.42 8.39
CA LYS A 20 13.56 -8.46 9.80
C LYS A 20 12.97 -9.81 10.22
N GLY A 21 12.40 -10.56 9.27
CA GLY A 21 11.69 -11.80 9.54
C GLY A 21 10.31 -11.60 10.20
N SER A 22 9.82 -10.37 10.25
CA SER A 22 8.52 -9.96 10.80
C SER A 22 7.66 -9.26 9.74
N LEU A 23 6.37 -9.11 10.00
CA LEU A 23 5.45 -8.39 9.11
C LEU A 23 5.60 -6.88 9.34
N ALA A 24 5.69 -6.12 8.25
CA ALA A 24 5.87 -4.67 8.30
C ALA A 24 4.61 -3.92 8.73
N LEU A 25 3.42 -4.45 8.40
CA LEU A 25 2.13 -3.80 8.65
C LEU A 25 1.17 -4.73 9.40
N PRO A 26 0.24 -4.17 10.22
CA PRO A 26 -0.56 -4.94 11.16
C PRO A 26 -1.88 -5.43 10.58
N TRP A 27 -2.21 -5.06 9.34
CA TRP A 27 -3.55 -5.17 8.77
C TRP A 27 -4.05 -6.60 8.69
N VAL A 28 -3.17 -7.58 8.45
CA VAL A 28 -3.53 -9.00 8.54
C VAL A 28 -4.07 -9.36 9.93
N ARG A 29 -3.38 -8.98 11.00
CA ARG A 29 -3.81 -9.24 12.38
C ARG A 29 -5.04 -8.44 12.78
N LEU A 30 -5.12 -7.17 12.38
CA LEU A 30 -6.20 -6.29 12.80
C LEU A 30 -7.52 -6.63 12.09
N HIS A 31 -7.50 -6.94 10.80
CA HIS A 31 -8.69 -7.45 10.11
C HIS A 31 -9.04 -8.89 10.52
N ALA A 32 -8.07 -9.70 10.95
CA ALA A 32 -8.32 -11.03 11.50
C ALA A 32 -9.23 -11.03 12.73
N VAL A 33 -9.03 -10.09 13.65
CA VAL A 33 -9.84 -9.97 14.88
C VAL A 33 -11.17 -9.23 14.68
N LYS A 34 -11.47 -8.85 13.43
CA LYS A 34 -12.69 -8.18 13.00
C LYS A 34 -13.25 -8.89 11.77
N ALA A 35 -13.09 -8.31 10.59
CA ALA A 35 -13.69 -8.73 9.32
C ALA A 35 -13.59 -10.24 9.03
N TYR A 36 -12.38 -10.79 9.06
CA TYR A 36 -12.15 -12.17 8.62
C TYR A 36 -12.82 -13.19 9.53
N PHE A 37 -12.96 -12.88 10.82
CA PHE A 37 -13.64 -13.74 11.78
C PHE A 37 -15.14 -13.43 11.88
N ASP A 38 -15.50 -12.16 11.99
CA ASP A 38 -16.85 -11.68 12.31
C ASP A 38 -17.90 -12.14 11.30
N LEU A 39 -17.57 -12.03 10.01
CA LEU A 39 -18.50 -12.36 8.93
C LEU A 39 -18.88 -13.85 8.91
N PRO A 40 -17.94 -14.82 8.88
CA PRO A 40 -18.29 -16.24 8.98
C PRO A 40 -18.87 -16.60 10.36
N TYR A 41 -18.43 -15.95 11.44
CA TYR A 41 -18.99 -16.16 12.78
C TYR A 41 -20.47 -15.81 12.85
N LEU A 42 -20.87 -14.67 12.28
CA LEU A 42 -22.28 -14.28 12.21
C LEU A 42 -23.06 -15.22 11.30
N LEU A 43 -22.51 -15.55 10.14
CA LEU A 43 -23.13 -16.45 9.16
C LEU A 43 -23.46 -17.82 9.78
N ALA A 44 -22.60 -18.36 10.65
CA ALA A 44 -22.82 -19.62 11.35
C ALA A 44 -24.13 -19.67 12.16
N LYS A 45 -24.68 -18.50 12.55
CA LYS A 45 -25.96 -18.37 13.26
C LYS A 45 -27.18 -18.47 12.33
N TYR A 46 -26.98 -18.39 11.01
CA TYR A 46 -28.02 -18.41 9.99
C TYR A 46 -27.79 -19.56 8.98
N PRO A 47 -28.02 -20.83 9.37
CA PRO A 47 -27.62 -22.01 8.58
C PRO A 47 -28.29 -22.13 7.20
N GLN A 48 -29.38 -21.40 6.95
CA GLN A 48 -30.05 -21.37 5.64
C GLN A 48 -29.41 -20.38 4.67
N VAL A 49 -28.64 -19.41 5.17
CA VAL A 49 -27.94 -18.43 4.36
C VAL A 49 -26.62 -19.00 3.90
N LYS A 50 -26.37 -18.90 2.59
CA LYS A 50 -25.17 -19.38 1.92
C LYS A 50 -24.37 -18.22 1.36
N ASN A 51 -23.06 -18.24 1.56
CA ASN A 51 -22.15 -17.21 1.05
C ASN A 51 -20.96 -17.83 0.31
N ASN A 52 -20.29 -17.02 -0.48
CA ASN A 52 -19.03 -17.35 -1.11
C ASN A 52 -17.96 -16.46 -0.49
N PHE A 53 -16.82 -17.05 -0.17
CA PHE A 53 -15.65 -16.31 0.30
C PHE A 53 -14.52 -16.56 -0.68
N ASN A 54 -13.82 -15.51 -1.04
CA ASN A 54 -12.55 -15.61 -1.74
C ASN A 54 -11.45 -15.32 -0.74
N LEU A 55 -10.57 -16.29 -0.51
CA LEU A 55 -9.45 -16.16 0.43
C LEU A 55 -8.16 -16.17 -0.38
N VAL A 56 -7.46 -15.04 -0.43
CA VAL A 56 -6.19 -14.93 -1.15
C VAL A 56 -5.11 -15.75 -0.43
N PRO A 57 -4.32 -16.57 -1.13
CA PRO A 57 -3.30 -17.42 -0.50
C PRO A 57 -2.26 -16.65 0.30
N SER A 58 -1.80 -15.47 -0.16
CA SER A 58 -0.87 -14.61 0.57
C SER A 58 -1.41 -14.14 1.92
N LEU A 59 -2.72 -13.87 2.03
CA LEU A 59 -3.38 -13.57 3.31
C LEU A 59 -3.33 -14.78 4.24
N LEU A 60 -3.72 -15.96 3.74
CA LEU A 60 -3.72 -17.20 4.52
C LEU A 60 -2.31 -17.57 5.01
N LEU A 61 -1.29 -17.38 4.18
CA LEU A 61 0.11 -17.56 4.54
C LEU A 61 0.53 -16.62 5.68
N GLN A 62 0.09 -15.37 5.66
CA GLN A 62 0.38 -14.42 6.73
C GLN A 62 -0.37 -14.73 8.03
N LEU A 63 -1.60 -15.26 7.97
CA LEU A 63 -2.27 -15.77 9.17
C LEU A 63 -1.48 -16.92 9.80
N ARG A 64 -1.00 -17.88 8.99
CA ARG A 64 -0.13 -18.97 9.44
C ARG A 64 1.17 -18.46 10.05
N HIS A 65 1.76 -17.40 9.51
CA HIS A 65 2.93 -16.77 10.12
C HIS A 65 2.69 -16.32 11.56
N TYR A 66 1.54 -15.73 11.88
CA TYR A 66 1.19 -15.39 13.27
C TYR A 66 1.00 -16.63 14.14
N GLU A 67 0.39 -17.69 13.61
CA GLU A 67 0.25 -18.97 14.35
C GLU A 67 1.61 -19.60 14.69
N GLU A 68 2.60 -19.42 13.81
CA GLU A 68 3.98 -19.87 13.98
C GLU A 68 4.84 -18.93 14.86
N GLY A 69 4.25 -17.86 15.38
CA GLY A 69 4.90 -16.92 16.29
C GLY A 69 5.64 -15.77 15.62
N LYS A 70 5.49 -15.57 14.29
CA LYS A 70 5.86 -14.27 13.70
C LYS A 70 4.95 -13.17 14.24
N THR A 71 5.44 -11.95 14.17
CA THR A 71 4.76 -10.76 14.70
C THR A 71 4.82 -9.64 13.66
N ASP A 72 4.14 -8.55 13.94
CA ASP A 72 4.28 -7.26 13.25
C ASP A 72 4.82 -6.19 14.20
N ILE A 73 5.38 -5.11 13.64
CA ILE A 73 5.96 -4.02 14.44
C ILE A 73 4.95 -3.37 15.40
N PHE A 74 3.66 -3.30 15.04
CA PHE A 74 2.65 -2.73 15.94
C PHE A 74 2.39 -3.67 17.12
N LEU A 75 2.37 -4.98 16.91
CA LEU A 75 2.23 -5.97 17.97
C LEU A 75 3.47 -6.01 18.87
N GLU A 76 4.68 -5.95 18.29
CA GLU A 76 5.93 -5.85 19.05
C GLU A 76 5.93 -4.64 19.98
N LEU A 77 5.62 -3.46 19.44
CA LEU A 77 5.56 -2.23 20.20
C LEU A 77 4.37 -2.17 21.15
N SER A 78 3.26 -2.87 20.86
CA SER A 78 2.16 -3.03 21.80
C SER A 78 2.54 -3.91 22.98
N ARG A 79 3.32 -4.99 22.77
CA ARG A 79 3.77 -5.88 23.86
C ARG A 79 4.81 -5.24 24.76
N LYS A 80 5.66 -4.37 24.23
CA LYS A 80 6.70 -3.69 25.02
C LYS A 80 6.07 -2.86 26.15
N PRO A 81 6.55 -2.96 27.41
CA PRO A 81 6.05 -2.14 28.50
C PRO A 81 6.16 -0.65 28.18
N ALA A 82 5.13 0.14 28.49
CA ALA A 82 5.10 1.55 28.09
C ALA A 82 6.25 2.38 28.71
N SER A 83 6.74 1.96 29.88
CA SER A 83 7.90 2.54 30.55
C SER A 83 9.25 2.23 29.90
N GLU A 84 9.31 1.22 29.04
CA GLU A 84 10.54 0.75 28.38
C GLU A 84 10.64 1.21 26.91
N LEU A 85 9.62 1.90 26.39
CA LEU A 85 9.62 2.44 25.04
C LEU A 85 10.70 3.52 24.90
N SER A 86 11.51 3.43 23.85
CA SER A 86 12.45 4.48 23.45
C SER A 86 11.70 5.71 22.92
N PRO A 87 12.35 6.89 22.85
CA PRO A 87 11.75 8.07 22.24
C PRO A 87 11.24 7.82 20.81
N GLU A 88 11.98 7.06 20.00
CA GLU A 88 11.63 6.73 18.62
C GLU A 88 10.41 5.80 18.54
N GLU A 89 10.33 4.82 19.44
CA GLU A 89 9.17 3.92 19.53
C GLU A 89 7.93 4.67 20.02
N LYS A 90 8.08 5.59 20.98
CA LYS A 90 6.99 6.48 21.42
C LYS A 90 6.51 7.37 20.27
N ALA A 91 7.42 7.92 19.46
CA ALA A 91 7.06 8.70 18.28
C ALA A 91 6.30 7.87 17.25
N PHE A 92 6.71 6.60 17.05
CA PHE A 92 5.99 5.65 16.21
C PHE A 92 4.54 5.45 16.69
N LEU A 93 4.35 5.23 17.99
CA LEU A 93 3.02 5.09 18.59
C LEU A 93 2.16 6.32 18.32
N LEU A 94 2.67 7.52 18.61
CA LEU A 94 1.92 8.76 18.42
C LEU A 94 1.55 9.03 16.95
N LYS A 95 2.38 8.56 16.01
CA LYS A 95 2.13 8.68 14.57
C LYS A 95 1.13 7.65 14.04
N TYR A 96 1.24 6.39 14.47
CA TYR A 96 0.55 5.27 13.80
C TYR A 96 -0.52 4.56 14.64
N PHE A 97 -0.54 4.71 15.98
CA PHE A 97 -1.56 4.07 16.82
C PHE A 97 -2.90 4.82 16.81
N PHE A 98 -3.10 5.71 15.83
CA PHE A 98 -4.38 6.32 15.48
C PHE A 98 -4.80 5.98 14.04
N SER A 99 -4.14 5.01 13.39
CA SER A 99 -4.46 4.53 12.03
C SER A 99 -5.68 3.60 12.04
N CYS A 100 -6.86 4.19 12.24
CA CYS A 100 -8.18 3.57 12.12
C CYS A 100 -9.21 4.67 11.77
N HIS A 101 -10.45 4.29 11.44
CA HIS A 101 -11.50 5.28 11.19
C HIS A 101 -11.93 6.02 12.47
N TRP A 102 -11.58 7.30 12.59
CA TRP A 102 -11.75 8.07 13.84
C TRP A 102 -13.19 8.17 14.33
N GLU A 103 -14.17 8.35 13.43
CA GLU A 103 -15.57 8.54 13.83
C GLU A 103 -16.17 7.32 14.53
N THR A 104 -15.72 6.12 14.16
CA THR A 104 -16.27 4.85 14.66
C THR A 104 -15.34 4.17 15.67
N HIS A 105 -14.03 4.40 15.59
CA HIS A 105 -13.03 3.71 16.43
C HIS A 105 -12.41 4.60 17.49
N ILE A 106 -12.51 5.93 17.40
CA ILE A 106 -11.87 6.85 18.37
C ILE A 106 -12.88 7.71 19.09
N TYR A 107 -13.64 8.54 18.36
CA TYR A 107 -14.57 9.50 18.96
C TYR A 107 -15.61 8.90 19.91
N PRO A 108 -16.11 7.66 19.70
CA PRO A 108 -17.04 7.03 20.65
C PRO A 108 -16.41 6.68 22.01
N PHE A 109 -15.07 6.63 22.12
CA PHE A 109 -14.35 6.21 23.32
C PHE A 109 -13.64 7.42 23.97
N PRO A 110 -14.14 7.94 25.10
CA PRO A 110 -13.70 9.24 25.62
C PRO A 110 -12.19 9.34 25.86
N ARG A 111 -11.56 8.31 26.45
CA ARG A 111 -10.13 8.28 26.71
C ARG A 111 -9.31 8.20 25.43
N TYR A 112 -9.73 7.41 24.43
CA TYR A 112 -8.98 7.35 23.18
C TYR A 112 -9.06 8.67 22.41
N HIS A 113 -10.22 9.32 22.42
CA HIS A 113 -10.40 10.66 21.89
C HIS A 113 -9.56 11.70 22.65
N GLU A 114 -9.48 11.62 23.98
CA GLU A 114 -8.60 12.46 24.80
C GLU A 114 -7.13 12.31 24.38
N LEU A 115 -6.65 11.08 24.17
CA LEU A 115 -5.30 10.80 23.70
C LEU A 115 -5.06 11.37 22.29
N LEU A 116 -6.03 11.26 21.39
CA LEU A 116 -5.95 11.87 20.06
C LEU A 116 -5.85 13.40 20.16
N ALA A 117 -6.68 14.03 21.01
CA ALA A 117 -6.65 15.47 21.24
C ALA A 117 -5.33 15.94 21.87
N LEU A 118 -4.78 15.16 22.81
CA LEU A 118 -3.48 15.43 23.42
C LEU A 118 -2.36 15.35 22.37
N ARG A 119 -2.39 14.32 21.51
CA ARG A 119 -1.43 14.15 20.41
C ARG A 119 -1.46 15.33 19.46
N GLY A 120 -2.65 15.83 19.12
CA GLY A 120 -2.81 16.97 18.21
C GLY A 120 -2.65 16.55 16.75
N GLY A 121 -1.83 17.27 15.98
CA GLY A 121 -1.52 16.95 14.58
C GLY A 121 -0.58 15.74 14.43
N ASP A 122 -0.26 15.34 13.21
CA ASP A 122 0.64 14.23 12.87
C ASP A 122 1.94 14.68 12.20
N ARG A 123 2.17 16.00 12.12
CA ARG A 123 3.43 16.57 11.63
C ARG A 123 4.55 16.36 12.66
N PRO A 124 5.81 16.34 12.24
CA PRO A 124 6.93 16.10 13.16
C PRO A 124 6.94 17.01 14.40
N GLN A 125 6.62 18.30 14.25
CA GLN A 125 6.57 19.22 15.40
C GLN A 125 5.42 18.89 16.37
N ASP A 126 4.29 18.41 15.86
CA ASP A 126 3.14 18.01 16.67
C ASP A 126 3.47 16.75 17.48
N ILE A 127 4.19 15.79 16.86
CA ILE A 127 4.66 14.57 17.51
C ILE A 127 5.72 14.87 18.58
N GLU A 128 6.68 15.74 18.31
CA GLU A 128 7.69 16.17 19.29
C GLU A 128 7.04 16.81 20.52
N ARG A 129 6.07 17.71 20.32
CA ARG A 129 5.29 18.28 21.43
C ARG A 129 4.56 17.20 22.24
N ALA A 130 3.92 16.26 21.55
CA ALA A 130 3.19 15.19 22.21
C ALA A 130 4.11 14.24 23.01
N LEU A 131 5.36 14.02 22.59
CA LEU A 131 6.34 13.22 23.34
C LEU A 131 6.63 13.81 24.74
N ASP A 132 6.66 15.14 24.86
CA ASP A 132 6.91 15.84 26.13
C ASP A 132 5.67 15.84 27.04
N GLU A 133 4.47 15.82 26.46
CA GLU A 133 3.20 15.90 27.18
C GLU A 133 2.65 14.52 27.62
N PHE A 134 2.90 13.46 26.87
CA PHE A 134 2.39 12.12 27.17
C PHE A 134 3.12 11.47 28.34
N SER A 135 2.36 11.01 29.34
CA SER A 135 2.86 10.17 30.41
C SER A 135 3.02 8.70 29.98
N ASN A 136 3.74 7.90 30.76
CA ASN A 136 3.82 6.45 30.53
C ASN A 136 2.44 5.77 30.56
N GLN A 137 1.50 6.28 31.37
CA GLN A 137 0.14 5.75 31.40
C GLN A 137 -0.65 6.12 30.14
N ASP A 138 -0.42 7.29 29.56
CA ASP A 138 -1.03 7.68 28.27
C ASP A 138 -0.56 6.74 27.14
N PHE A 139 0.72 6.38 27.12
CA PHE A 139 1.23 5.37 26.18
C PHE A 139 0.64 3.98 26.40
N LEU A 140 0.52 3.54 27.65
CA LEU A 140 -0.11 2.26 27.97
C LEU A 140 -1.58 2.24 27.54
N ASP A 141 -2.32 3.30 27.84
CA ASP A 141 -3.71 3.44 27.43
C ASP A 141 -3.84 3.49 25.90
N LEU A 142 -2.91 4.16 25.20
CA LEU A 142 -2.86 4.21 23.73
C LEU A 142 -2.61 2.83 23.12
N GLN A 143 -1.67 2.06 23.66
CA GLN A 143 -1.40 0.68 23.21
C GLN A 143 -2.66 -0.20 23.35
N VAL A 144 -3.37 -0.09 24.47
CA VAL A 144 -4.61 -0.85 24.69
C VAL A 144 -5.71 -0.38 23.75
N TRP A 145 -5.98 0.93 23.67
CA TRP A 145 -7.08 1.46 22.86
C TRP A 145 -6.93 1.20 21.38
N PHE A 146 -5.71 1.34 20.84
CA PHE A 146 -5.45 0.97 19.45
C PHE A 146 -5.90 -0.47 19.19
N ASN A 147 -5.42 -1.44 19.97
CA ASN A 147 -5.76 -2.85 19.74
C ASN A 147 -7.22 -3.19 20.08
N LEU A 148 -7.79 -2.59 21.13
CA LEU A 148 -9.13 -2.88 21.63
C LEU A 148 -10.20 -2.48 20.63
N THR A 149 -10.03 -1.34 19.94
CA THR A 149 -11.02 -0.81 19.00
C THR A 149 -11.10 -1.61 17.71
N TRP A 150 -10.03 -2.31 17.36
CA TRP A 150 -10.02 -3.27 16.26
C TRP A 150 -10.76 -4.57 16.57
N ILE A 151 -11.15 -4.85 17.81
CA ILE A 151 -11.92 -6.05 18.13
C ILE A 151 -13.32 -5.99 17.51
N GLY A 152 -13.58 -6.98 16.67
CA GLY A 152 -14.84 -7.20 15.98
C GLY A 152 -16.01 -7.59 16.88
N PHE A 153 -17.21 -7.48 16.32
CA PHE A 153 -18.45 -7.78 17.05
C PHE A 153 -18.53 -9.26 17.48
N GLY A 154 -17.80 -10.15 16.81
CA GLY A 154 -17.74 -11.57 17.14
C GLY A 154 -17.20 -11.85 18.54
N HIS A 155 -16.38 -10.94 19.07
CA HIS A 155 -15.71 -11.08 20.37
C HIS A 155 -16.07 -9.98 21.38
N ARG A 156 -16.93 -9.02 21.03
CA ARG A 156 -17.40 -7.99 21.96
C ARG A 156 -18.12 -8.55 23.19
N SER A 157 -18.62 -9.78 23.11
CA SER A 157 -19.28 -10.46 24.23
C SER A 157 -18.31 -11.09 25.23
N GLU A 158 -17.03 -11.24 24.88
CA GLU A 158 -15.98 -11.82 25.73
C GLU A 158 -15.82 -11.01 27.03
N PRO A 159 -15.70 -11.67 28.20
CA PRO A 159 -15.58 -10.98 29.49
C PRO A 159 -14.45 -9.96 29.53
N LEU A 160 -13.26 -10.33 29.05
CA LEU A 160 -12.10 -9.45 28.98
C LEU A 160 -12.41 -8.17 28.20
N ILE A 161 -13.00 -8.28 27.02
CA ILE A 161 -13.31 -7.12 26.16
C ILE A 161 -14.34 -6.20 26.83
N LYS A 162 -15.38 -6.78 27.43
CA LYS A 162 -16.37 -6.00 28.19
C LYS A 162 -15.75 -5.25 29.37
N GLU A 163 -14.88 -5.92 30.12
CA GLU A 163 -14.20 -5.33 31.26
C GLU A 163 -13.28 -4.18 30.83
N LEU A 164 -12.51 -4.35 29.75
CA LEU A 164 -11.64 -3.29 29.21
C LEU A 164 -12.45 -2.09 28.70
N LEU A 165 -13.53 -2.33 27.95
CA LEU A 165 -14.42 -1.27 27.46
C LEU A 165 -15.08 -0.50 28.62
N ALA A 166 -15.48 -1.20 29.69
CA ALA A 166 -16.08 -0.58 30.87
C ALA A 166 -15.05 0.17 31.73
N LYS A 167 -13.82 -0.33 31.80
CA LYS A 167 -12.72 0.28 32.57
C LYS A 167 -12.23 1.58 31.95
N GLU A 168 -12.15 1.62 30.61
CA GLU A 168 -11.97 2.82 29.77
C GLU A 168 -10.60 3.53 29.88
N ARG A 169 -9.92 3.48 31.02
CA ARG A 169 -8.63 4.15 31.28
C ARG A 169 -7.82 3.42 32.34
N LEU A 170 -6.57 3.85 32.53
CA LEU A 170 -5.67 3.33 33.56
C LEU A 170 -5.50 1.80 33.43
N PHE A 171 -5.30 1.35 32.19
CA PHE A 171 -5.08 -0.06 31.92
C PHE A 171 -3.77 -0.55 32.53
N THR A 172 -3.69 -1.85 32.79
CA THR A 172 -2.47 -2.48 33.28
C THR A 172 -1.72 -3.19 32.15
N GLU A 173 -0.41 -3.43 32.36
CA GLU A 173 0.40 -4.24 31.44
C GLU A 173 -0.13 -5.67 31.31
N GLU A 174 -0.72 -6.24 32.36
CA GLU A 174 -1.35 -7.56 32.34
C GLU A 174 -2.59 -7.57 31.44
N GLU A 175 -3.49 -6.61 31.60
CA GLU A 175 -4.68 -6.42 30.78
C GLU A 175 -4.33 -6.24 29.29
N LYS A 176 -3.31 -5.41 29.01
CA LYS A 176 -2.79 -5.22 27.65
C LYS A 176 -2.32 -6.54 27.05
N ASN A 177 -1.52 -7.32 27.77
CA ASN A 177 -1.02 -8.58 27.25
C ASN A 177 -2.13 -9.62 27.06
N LEU A 178 -3.13 -9.68 27.95
CA LEU A 178 -4.31 -10.53 27.77
C LEU A 178 -5.09 -10.17 26.50
N LEU A 179 -5.25 -8.88 26.21
CA LEU A 179 -5.87 -8.42 24.96
C LEU A 179 -5.06 -8.88 23.74
N LEU A 180 -3.74 -8.68 23.74
CA LEU A 180 -2.87 -9.06 22.62
C LEU A 180 -2.81 -10.58 22.43
N ASP A 181 -2.87 -11.36 23.50
CA ASP A 181 -2.95 -12.82 23.45
C ASP A 181 -4.28 -13.26 22.83
N LEU A 182 -5.40 -12.60 23.17
CA LEU A 182 -6.69 -12.85 22.54
C LEU A 182 -6.63 -12.63 21.03
N HIS A 183 -5.93 -11.61 20.53
CA HIS A 183 -5.79 -11.41 19.07
C HIS A 183 -5.19 -12.66 18.39
N ILE A 184 -4.13 -13.22 18.98
CA ILE A 184 -3.48 -14.42 18.44
C ILE A 184 -4.39 -15.64 18.53
N GLU A 185 -5.14 -15.79 19.62
CA GLU A 185 -6.12 -16.88 19.77
C GLU A 185 -7.28 -16.78 18.78
N VAL A 186 -7.69 -15.57 18.38
CA VAL A 186 -8.70 -15.38 17.33
C VAL A 186 -8.15 -15.76 15.96
N ILE A 187 -6.92 -15.35 15.61
CA ILE A 187 -6.28 -15.71 14.34
C ILE A 187 -6.28 -17.23 14.13
N LYS A 188 -5.87 -18.00 15.15
CA LYS A 188 -5.84 -19.47 15.13
C LYS A 188 -7.19 -20.13 14.84
N LYS A 189 -8.31 -19.43 15.07
CA LYS A 189 -9.67 -19.95 14.84
C LYS A 189 -10.20 -19.69 13.44
N ILE A 190 -9.58 -18.78 12.67
CA ILE A 190 -10.10 -18.33 11.37
C ILE A 190 -10.15 -19.48 10.37
N ILE A 191 -9.01 -20.08 10.02
CA ILE A 191 -8.95 -21.16 9.03
C ILE A 191 -9.85 -22.35 9.43
N PRO A 192 -9.83 -22.83 10.69
CA PRO A 192 -10.78 -23.85 11.15
C PRO A 192 -12.25 -23.50 10.97
N LEU A 193 -12.66 -22.25 11.27
CA LEU A 193 -14.04 -21.80 11.13
C LEU A 193 -14.50 -21.82 9.67
N TYR A 194 -13.69 -21.30 8.74
CA TYR A 194 -13.98 -21.37 7.31
C TYR A 194 -14.10 -22.82 6.83
N LYS A 195 -13.18 -23.68 7.24
CA LYS A 195 -13.20 -25.10 6.90
C LYS A 195 -14.48 -25.79 7.38
N GLU A 196 -14.88 -25.56 8.64
CA GLU A 196 -16.10 -26.14 9.21
C GLU A 196 -17.36 -25.71 8.43
N LEU A 197 -17.46 -24.43 8.08
CA LEU A 197 -18.60 -23.91 7.30
C LEU A 197 -18.62 -24.46 5.87
N GLN A 198 -17.44 -24.68 5.27
CA GLN A 198 -17.31 -25.29 3.93
C GLN A 198 -17.68 -26.78 3.96
N GLU A 199 -17.32 -27.50 5.01
CA GLU A 199 -17.72 -28.90 5.23
C GLU A 199 -19.23 -29.05 5.40
N LYS A 200 -19.87 -28.11 6.08
CA LYS A 200 -21.34 -28.02 6.21
C LYS A 200 -22.05 -27.65 4.91
N GLY A 201 -21.32 -27.25 3.87
CA GLY A 201 -21.88 -26.76 2.61
C GLY A 201 -22.61 -25.42 2.72
N GLN A 202 -22.37 -24.68 3.82
CA GLN A 202 -22.94 -23.35 4.03
C GLN A 202 -22.16 -22.30 3.24
N ILE A 203 -20.85 -22.51 3.05
CA ILE A 203 -20.02 -21.63 2.25
C ILE A 203 -19.29 -22.36 1.13
N GLU A 204 -19.00 -21.62 0.07
CA GLU A 204 -17.98 -21.98 -0.91
C GLU A 204 -16.75 -21.11 -0.69
N ILE A 205 -15.56 -21.72 -0.71
CA ILE A 205 -14.29 -21.01 -0.64
C ILE A 205 -13.63 -21.08 -2.02
N SER A 206 -13.49 -19.91 -2.65
CA SER A 206 -12.76 -19.71 -3.90
C SER A 206 -11.35 -19.19 -3.61
N THR A 207 -10.50 -19.11 -4.63
CA THR A 207 -9.13 -18.60 -4.50
C THR A 207 -8.82 -17.51 -5.50
N SER A 208 -7.62 -16.95 -5.38
CA SER A 208 -7.02 -15.95 -6.26
C SER A 208 -5.57 -16.38 -6.54
N PRO A 209 -4.89 -15.80 -7.53
CA PRO A 209 -3.44 -15.98 -7.71
C PRO A 209 -2.68 -15.76 -6.41
N PHE A 210 -1.64 -16.55 -6.16
CA PHE A 210 -1.06 -16.69 -4.82
C PHE A 210 -0.70 -15.37 -4.13
N PHE A 211 0.02 -14.49 -4.81
CA PHE A 211 0.42 -13.16 -4.32
C PHE A 211 -0.39 -12.02 -4.94
N HIS A 212 -1.59 -12.33 -5.42
CA HIS A 212 -2.53 -11.35 -5.97
C HIS A 212 -2.02 -10.51 -7.18
N PRO A 213 -1.25 -11.03 -8.16
CA PRO A 213 -0.91 -10.26 -9.36
C PRO A 213 -2.09 -10.02 -10.31
N ILE A 214 -2.00 -8.93 -11.10
CA ILE A 214 -2.86 -8.72 -12.28
C ILE A 214 -2.45 -9.72 -13.38
N LEU A 215 -3.07 -10.91 -13.39
CA LEU A 215 -2.69 -12.00 -14.31
C LEU A 215 -2.57 -11.59 -15.78
N PRO A 216 -3.50 -10.79 -16.37
CA PRO A 216 -3.35 -10.33 -17.75
C PRO A 216 -2.02 -9.62 -18.02
N LEU A 217 -1.49 -8.85 -17.06
CA LEU A 217 -0.23 -8.12 -17.19
C LEU A 217 1.00 -9.02 -17.00
N LEU A 218 0.89 -10.12 -16.26
CA LEU A 218 1.94 -11.15 -16.22
C LEU A 218 1.98 -11.96 -17.52
N ILE A 219 0.82 -12.33 -18.06
CA ILE A 219 0.70 -13.00 -19.37
C ILE A 219 1.40 -12.13 -20.42
N ASP A 220 1.01 -10.87 -20.54
CA ASP A 220 1.69 -9.91 -21.41
C ASP A 220 1.28 -8.46 -21.07
N SER A 221 2.22 -7.67 -20.56
CA SER A 221 1.98 -6.28 -20.17
C SER A 221 1.54 -5.39 -21.34
N ASP A 222 1.89 -5.74 -22.59
CA ASP A 222 1.43 -5.00 -23.76
C ASP A 222 -0.09 -5.19 -24.03
N MET A 223 -0.76 -6.14 -23.37
CA MET A 223 -2.23 -6.27 -23.43
C MET A 223 -2.95 -5.04 -22.88
N ALA A 224 -2.29 -4.24 -22.04
CA ALA A 224 -2.81 -2.95 -21.60
C ALA A 224 -3.18 -2.03 -22.77
N ARG A 225 -2.54 -2.16 -23.95
CA ARG A 225 -2.91 -1.37 -25.14
C ARG A 225 -4.34 -1.60 -25.62
N ARG A 226 -4.98 -2.72 -25.24
CA ARG A 226 -6.38 -3.02 -25.59
C ARG A 226 -7.36 -2.05 -24.94
N ASN A 227 -7.07 -1.62 -23.72
CA ASN A 227 -7.92 -0.72 -22.93
C ASN A 227 -7.26 0.65 -22.67
N LEU A 228 -5.96 0.80 -22.94
CA LEU A 228 -5.16 2.02 -22.84
C LEU A 228 -4.30 2.25 -24.10
N PRO A 229 -4.90 2.54 -25.27
CA PRO A 229 -4.18 2.56 -26.56
C PRO A 229 -3.09 3.64 -26.67
N HIS A 230 -3.17 4.69 -25.84
CA HIS A 230 -2.26 5.84 -25.87
C HIS A 230 -1.36 5.95 -24.64
N ALA A 231 -1.48 5.05 -23.66
CA ALA A 231 -0.65 5.09 -22.47
C ALA A 231 0.83 4.75 -22.83
N PRO A 232 1.81 5.47 -22.25
CA PRO A 232 3.19 5.03 -22.33
C PRO A 232 3.31 3.74 -21.52
N LEU A 233 3.77 2.67 -22.15
CA LEU A 233 3.96 1.37 -21.48
C LEU A 233 5.43 1.13 -21.17
N PRO A 234 5.75 0.35 -20.11
CA PRO A 234 7.12 0.00 -19.76
C PRO A 234 7.68 -1.00 -20.79
N PRO A 235 8.98 -1.36 -20.70
CA PRO A 235 9.50 -2.49 -21.44
C PRO A 235 8.65 -3.74 -21.21
N ARG A 236 8.27 -4.41 -22.30
CA ARG A 236 7.33 -5.55 -22.28
C ARG A 236 7.73 -6.61 -21.24
N PHE A 237 6.81 -6.91 -20.33
CA PHE A 237 6.87 -8.01 -19.38
C PHE A 237 5.96 -9.14 -19.89
N ASN A 238 6.50 -10.34 -20.08
CA ASN A 238 5.80 -11.46 -20.73
C ASN A 238 6.25 -12.78 -20.09
N TYR A 239 5.54 -13.18 -19.04
CA TYR A 239 5.81 -14.38 -18.25
C TYR A 239 4.49 -15.12 -17.95
N PRO A 240 3.82 -15.69 -18.97
CA PRO A 240 2.60 -16.48 -18.77
C PRO A 240 2.81 -17.70 -17.86
N ASP A 241 4.04 -18.23 -17.79
CA ASP A 241 4.38 -19.32 -16.86
C ASP A 241 4.30 -18.88 -15.40
N ASP A 242 4.61 -17.61 -15.09
CA ASP A 242 4.47 -17.07 -13.73
C ASP A 242 2.97 -16.93 -13.39
N ALA A 243 2.14 -16.48 -14.33
CA ALA A 243 0.69 -16.44 -14.18
C ALA A 243 0.09 -17.83 -13.91
N ALA A 244 0.50 -18.85 -14.68
CA ALA A 244 0.06 -20.23 -14.47
C ALA A 244 0.53 -20.78 -13.10
N PHE A 245 1.80 -20.56 -12.75
CA PHE A 245 2.36 -21.02 -11.49
C PHE A 245 1.68 -20.39 -10.27
N GLN A 246 1.38 -19.08 -10.31
CA GLN A 246 0.66 -18.39 -9.24
C GLN A 246 -0.74 -19.00 -9.01
N VAL A 247 -1.42 -19.44 -10.07
CA VAL A 247 -2.71 -20.16 -9.97
C VAL A 247 -2.50 -21.57 -9.42
N GLU A 248 -1.55 -22.34 -9.97
CA GLU A 248 -1.26 -23.70 -9.51
C GLU A 248 -0.91 -23.74 -8.01
N LYS A 249 -0.04 -22.83 -7.54
CA LYS A 249 0.31 -22.73 -6.13
C LYS A 249 -0.86 -22.33 -5.24
N ALA A 250 -1.76 -21.48 -5.73
CA ALA A 250 -2.97 -21.16 -5.00
C ALA A 250 -3.84 -22.40 -4.77
N LEU A 251 -3.97 -23.26 -5.78
CA LEU A 251 -4.73 -24.51 -5.69
C LEU A 251 -4.09 -25.51 -4.73
N GLU A 252 -2.77 -25.69 -4.81
CA GLU A 252 -2.01 -26.56 -3.90
C GLU A 252 -2.19 -26.13 -2.45
N TYR A 253 -2.00 -24.84 -2.17
CA TYR A 253 -2.07 -24.31 -0.81
C TYR A 253 -3.49 -24.30 -0.26
N HIS A 254 -4.50 -24.02 -1.09
CA HIS A 254 -5.89 -24.16 -0.68
C HIS A 254 -6.22 -25.61 -0.31
N GLN A 255 -5.78 -26.58 -1.12
CA GLN A 255 -6.00 -28.01 -0.85
C GLN A 255 -5.31 -28.46 0.44
N GLU A 256 -4.13 -27.91 0.77
CA GLU A 256 -3.43 -28.17 2.04
C GLU A 256 -4.23 -27.67 3.25
N LEU A 257 -4.81 -26.47 3.17
CA LEU A 257 -5.51 -25.86 4.31
C LEU A 257 -6.94 -26.38 4.51
N PHE A 258 -7.67 -26.63 3.42
CA PHE A 258 -9.11 -26.91 3.46
C PHE A 258 -9.49 -28.33 3.06
N ASP A 259 -8.53 -29.19 2.73
CA ASP A 259 -8.75 -30.57 2.25
C ASP A 259 -9.61 -30.68 0.97
N LYS A 260 -9.85 -29.58 0.26
CA LYS A 260 -10.58 -29.54 -1.01
C LYS A 260 -9.87 -28.63 -1.99
N LYS A 261 -9.96 -28.88 -3.28
CA LYS A 261 -9.58 -27.87 -4.29
C LYS A 261 -10.69 -26.83 -4.43
N PRO A 262 -10.38 -25.54 -4.60
CA PRO A 262 -11.38 -24.54 -4.90
C PRO A 262 -11.93 -24.78 -6.32
N LYS A 263 -13.22 -24.50 -6.52
CA LYS A 263 -13.86 -24.55 -7.84
C LYS A 263 -13.82 -23.20 -8.56
N GLY A 264 -13.66 -22.12 -7.81
CA GLY A 264 -13.76 -20.75 -8.28
C GLY A 264 -12.47 -19.95 -8.21
N LEU A 265 -12.32 -19.03 -9.15
CA LEU A 265 -11.29 -18.01 -9.16
C LEU A 265 -11.91 -16.62 -9.14
N TRP A 266 -11.51 -15.80 -8.18
CA TRP A 266 -11.56 -14.35 -8.32
C TRP A 266 -10.18 -13.90 -8.83
N PRO A 267 -10.04 -13.52 -10.11
CA PRO A 267 -8.81 -12.91 -10.56
C PRO A 267 -8.58 -11.61 -9.79
N SER A 268 -7.33 -11.29 -9.45
CA SER A 268 -7.01 -10.07 -8.72
C SER A 268 -7.63 -8.85 -9.39
N GLU A 269 -8.37 -8.07 -8.60
CA GLU A 269 -9.07 -6.86 -9.08
C GLU A 269 -10.10 -7.17 -10.19
N GLY A 270 -10.68 -8.38 -10.19
CA GLY A 270 -11.55 -8.86 -11.27
C GLY A 270 -10.88 -8.86 -12.66
N SER A 271 -9.54 -8.86 -12.72
CA SER A 271 -8.78 -8.66 -13.95
C SER A 271 -8.82 -9.86 -14.87
N VAL A 272 -9.34 -9.68 -16.08
CA VAL A 272 -9.51 -10.75 -17.07
C VAL A 272 -9.01 -10.37 -18.45
N CYS A 273 -8.69 -11.40 -19.23
CA CYS A 273 -8.45 -11.35 -20.67
C CYS A 273 -8.81 -12.72 -21.29
N PRO A 274 -9.03 -12.82 -22.61
CA PRO A 274 -9.29 -14.12 -23.26
C PRO A 274 -8.19 -15.16 -22.99
N GLU A 275 -6.93 -14.73 -22.99
CA GLU A 275 -5.75 -15.60 -22.81
C GLU A 275 -5.64 -16.21 -21.39
N LEU A 276 -6.39 -15.68 -20.43
CA LEU A 276 -6.47 -16.25 -19.08
C LEU A 276 -7.32 -17.53 -19.05
N ILE A 277 -8.28 -17.68 -19.97
CA ILE A 277 -9.25 -18.80 -19.96
C ILE A 277 -8.54 -20.17 -20.06
N PRO A 278 -7.57 -20.40 -20.97
CA PRO A 278 -6.84 -21.66 -21.02
C PRO A 278 -6.06 -21.97 -19.74
N ILE A 279 -5.43 -20.98 -19.11
CA ILE A 279 -4.66 -21.16 -17.86
C ILE A 279 -5.59 -21.66 -16.74
N VAL A 280 -6.73 -20.99 -16.58
CA VAL A 280 -7.70 -21.32 -15.53
C VAL A 280 -8.38 -22.67 -15.78
N ALA A 281 -8.73 -22.96 -17.03
CA ALA A 281 -9.33 -24.24 -17.40
C ALA A 281 -8.36 -25.42 -17.21
N GLN A 282 -7.08 -25.26 -17.57
CA GLN A 282 -6.05 -26.28 -17.38
C GLN A 282 -5.76 -26.55 -15.90
N ALA A 283 -5.85 -25.51 -15.06
CA ALA A 283 -5.74 -25.64 -13.60
C ALA A 283 -6.90 -26.42 -12.97
N GLY A 284 -7.99 -26.67 -13.71
CA GLY A 284 -9.14 -27.46 -13.28
C GLY A 284 -10.21 -26.66 -12.52
N LEU A 285 -10.16 -25.33 -12.61
CA LEU A 285 -11.20 -24.45 -12.06
C LEU A 285 -12.46 -24.50 -12.95
N SER A 286 -13.62 -24.32 -12.33
CA SER A 286 -14.93 -24.47 -12.99
C SER A 286 -15.60 -23.13 -13.27
N TRP A 287 -15.29 -22.09 -12.50
CA TRP A 287 -15.84 -20.75 -12.72
C TRP A 287 -14.85 -19.64 -12.37
N MET A 288 -15.06 -18.48 -12.97
CA MET A 288 -14.42 -17.21 -12.60
C MET A 288 -15.44 -16.07 -12.53
N ALA A 289 -15.10 -14.96 -11.87
CA ALA A 289 -15.97 -13.80 -11.77
C ALA A 289 -15.24 -12.49 -12.11
N THR A 290 -15.99 -11.49 -12.60
CA THR A 290 -15.49 -10.13 -12.90
C THR A 290 -16.65 -9.12 -12.86
N ASP A 291 -16.43 -7.88 -13.31
CA ASP A 291 -17.40 -6.78 -13.25
C ASP A 291 -18.38 -6.72 -14.42
N GLU A 292 -19.56 -6.13 -14.19
CA GLU A 292 -20.57 -5.92 -15.22
C GLU A 292 -20.07 -5.07 -16.40
N GLU A 293 -19.15 -4.12 -16.19
CA GLU A 293 -18.61 -3.33 -17.31
C GLU A 293 -17.84 -4.20 -18.30
N ILE A 294 -17.13 -5.23 -17.81
CA ILE A 294 -16.45 -6.20 -18.65
C ILE A 294 -17.47 -7.01 -19.46
N LEU A 295 -18.57 -7.45 -18.83
CA LEU A 295 -19.67 -8.14 -19.53
C LEU A 295 -20.26 -7.28 -20.65
N TYR A 296 -20.60 -6.03 -20.32
CA TYR A 296 -21.26 -5.12 -21.25
C TYR A 296 -20.37 -4.78 -22.44
N LYS A 297 -19.07 -4.57 -22.22
CA LYS A 297 -18.09 -4.38 -23.30
C LYS A 297 -17.85 -5.65 -24.12
N SER A 298 -17.94 -6.84 -23.50
CA SER A 298 -17.79 -8.13 -24.20
C SER A 298 -18.96 -8.41 -25.15
N LEU A 299 -20.18 -8.05 -24.73
CA LEU A 299 -21.42 -8.39 -25.43
C LEU A 299 -22.01 -7.24 -26.24
N TRP A 300 -21.60 -5.99 -26.00
CA TRP A 300 -22.24 -4.77 -26.50
C TRP A 300 -23.74 -4.71 -26.16
N ARG A 301 -24.13 -5.26 -25.01
CA ARG A 301 -25.49 -5.33 -24.48
C ARG A 301 -25.44 -5.04 -22.98
N HIS A 302 -26.47 -4.41 -22.43
CA HIS A 302 -26.54 -4.07 -21.00
C HIS A 302 -27.93 -4.34 -20.41
N GLY A 303 -28.02 -4.27 -19.08
CA GLY A 303 -29.28 -4.33 -18.33
C GLY A 303 -29.53 -5.65 -17.61
N PRO A 304 -30.60 -5.74 -16.80
CA PRO A 304 -30.82 -6.87 -15.88
C PRO A 304 -30.91 -8.25 -16.55
N ALA A 305 -31.53 -8.33 -17.74
CA ALA A 305 -31.63 -9.58 -18.51
C ALA A 305 -30.28 -10.09 -19.04
N VAL A 306 -29.28 -9.20 -19.12
CA VAL A 306 -27.91 -9.50 -19.52
C VAL A 306 -27.09 -9.85 -18.27
N LEU A 307 -27.17 -9.06 -17.21
CA LEU A 307 -26.32 -9.21 -16.04
C LEU A 307 -26.71 -10.39 -15.13
N MET A 308 -28.01 -10.65 -14.95
CA MET A 308 -28.48 -11.53 -13.88
C MET A 308 -28.46 -13.02 -14.25
N LYS A 309 -27.45 -13.47 -15.00
CA LYS A 309 -27.25 -14.87 -15.42
C LYS A 309 -25.78 -15.16 -15.73
N PRO A 310 -25.36 -16.43 -15.65
CA PRO A 310 -23.99 -16.82 -16.01
C PRO A 310 -23.80 -16.94 -17.52
N TYR A 311 -22.54 -16.88 -17.94
CA TYR A 311 -22.10 -17.08 -19.33
C TYR A 311 -21.00 -18.12 -19.41
N LEU A 312 -20.83 -18.73 -20.58
CA LEU A 312 -19.73 -19.63 -20.88
C LEU A 312 -18.70 -18.86 -21.71
N ALA A 313 -17.61 -18.41 -21.09
CA ALA A 313 -16.55 -17.73 -21.81
C ALA A 313 -15.66 -18.76 -22.49
N THR A 314 -15.36 -18.53 -23.77
CA THR A 314 -14.58 -19.45 -24.61
C THR A 314 -13.39 -18.74 -25.22
N HIS A 315 -12.25 -19.43 -25.23
CA HIS A 315 -11.05 -18.99 -25.94
C HIS A 315 -10.24 -20.21 -26.35
N GLU A 316 -9.83 -20.25 -27.62
CA GLU A 316 -9.22 -21.44 -28.24
C GLU A 316 -10.08 -22.70 -28.03
N ASN A 317 -9.54 -23.75 -27.43
CA ASN A 317 -10.24 -25.00 -27.11
C ASN A 317 -10.63 -25.07 -25.61
N SER A 318 -10.59 -23.95 -24.90
CA SER A 318 -10.86 -23.86 -23.47
C SER A 318 -12.12 -23.05 -23.19
N GLN A 319 -12.77 -23.36 -22.08
CA GLN A 319 -14.00 -22.70 -21.65
C GLN A 319 -14.06 -22.62 -20.13
N ILE A 320 -14.74 -21.59 -19.61
CA ILE A 320 -14.95 -21.38 -18.18
C ILE A 320 -16.31 -20.73 -17.95
N ALA A 321 -17.03 -21.12 -16.90
CA ALA A 321 -18.24 -20.42 -16.51
C ALA A 321 -17.88 -19.05 -15.90
N MET A 322 -18.63 -18.02 -16.25
CA MET A 322 -18.45 -16.66 -15.73
C MET A 322 -19.71 -16.14 -15.07
N VAL A 323 -19.55 -15.55 -13.90
CA VAL A 323 -20.57 -14.73 -13.23
C VAL A 323 -20.07 -13.29 -13.10
N PHE A 324 -20.99 -12.34 -13.11
CA PHE A 324 -20.65 -10.92 -13.21
C PHE A 324 -21.24 -10.13 -12.04
N ARG A 325 -20.39 -9.32 -11.42
CA ARG A 325 -20.72 -8.45 -10.29
C ARG A 325 -21.75 -7.41 -10.71
N HIS A 326 -22.78 -7.22 -9.90
CA HIS A 326 -23.58 -6.01 -9.95
C HIS A 326 -22.86 -4.91 -9.17
N HIS A 327 -22.17 -4.01 -9.89
CA HIS A 327 -21.31 -2.97 -9.33
C HIS A 327 -22.08 -2.08 -8.37
N GLY A 328 -23.17 -1.46 -8.86
CA GLY A 328 -23.89 -0.46 -8.09
C GLY A 328 -24.54 -0.96 -6.80
N LEU A 329 -24.91 -2.24 -6.69
CA LEU A 329 -25.47 -2.80 -5.44
C LEU A 329 -24.36 -3.26 -4.49
N SER A 330 -23.24 -3.73 -5.03
CA SER A 330 -22.07 -4.12 -4.25
C SER A 330 -21.45 -2.89 -3.56
N ASP A 331 -21.29 -1.80 -4.31
CA ASP A 331 -20.77 -0.52 -3.80
C ASP A 331 -21.63 0.12 -2.72
N ARG A 332 -22.95 -0.08 -2.76
CA ARG A 332 -23.83 0.43 -1.70
C ARG A 332 -23.48 -0.17 -0.34
N ILE A 333 -23.13 -1.45 -0.28
CA ILE A 333 -22.69 -2.11 0.95
C ILE A 333 -21.38 -1.48 1.45
N GLY A 334 -20.43 -1.23 0.55
CA GLY A 334 -19.14 -0.64 0.90
C GLY A 334 -19.20 0.83 1.32
N PHE A 335 -19.98 1.65 0.62
CA PHE A 335 -19.83 3.11 0.66
C PHE A 335 -21.09 3.88 1.09
N VAL A 336 -22.29 3.31 0.92
CA VAL A 336 -23.56 4.04 1.10
C VAL A 336 -24.26 3.64 2.39
N TYR A 337 -24.48 2.34 2.60
CA TYR A 337 -25.30 1.80 3.69
C TYR A 337 -24.73 2.05 5.08
N ARG A 338 -23.44 2.38 5.19
CA ARG A 338 -22.81 2.87 6.43
C ARG A 338 -23.49 4.10 7.06
N THR A 339 -24.24 4.87 6.27
CA THR A 339 -24.96 6.08 6.75
C THR A 339 -26.44 5.84 7.03
N LEU A 340 -26.96 4.64 6.76
CA LEU A 340 -28.37 4.29 6.92
C LEU A 340 -28.60 3.44 8.18
N THR A 341 -29.86 3.32 8.58
CA THR A 341 -30.25 2.29 9.54
C THR A 341 -30.11 0.90 8.88
N PRO A 342 -29.79 -0.16 9.65
CA PRO A 342 -29.75 -1.53 9.12
C PRO A 342 -31.00 -1.93 8.35
N GLU A 343 -32.19 -1.58 8.86
CA GLU A 343 -33.47 -1.92 8.26
C GLU A 343 -33.70 -1.22 6.92
N ASP A 344 -33.36 0.07 6.83
CA ASP A 344 -33.50 0.84 5.59
C ASP A 344 -32.51 0.35 4.52
N ALA A 345 -31.25 0.07 4.91
CA ALA A 345 -30.23 -0.47 4.02
C ALA A 345 -30.63 -1.83 3.43
N VAL A 346 -31.10 -2.75 4.28
CA VAL A 346 -31.55 -4.08 3.84
C VAL A 346 -32.81 -3.96 2.98
N SER A 347 -33.76 -3.09 3.34
CA SER A 347 -34.96 -2.83 2.55
C SER A 347 -34.61 -2.32 1.15
N ASP A 348 -33.69 -1.35 1.03
CA ASP A 348 -33.22 -0.84 -0.27
C ASP A 348 -32.56 -1.94 -1.10
N LEU A 349 -31.62 -2.68 -0.52
CA LEU A 349 -30.89 -3.75 -1.20
C LEU A 349 -31.84 -4.80 -1.77
N ILE A 350 -32.73 -5.31 -0.91
CA ILE A 350 -33.64 -6.41 -1.25
C ILE A 350 -34.72 -5.94 -2.24
N ASN A 351 -35.31 -4.77 -2.05
CA ASN A 351 -36.33 -4.26 -2.96
C ASN A 351 -35.75 -3.95 -4.34
N THR A 352 -34.56 -3.36 -4.39
CA THR A 352 -33.84 -3.10 -5.65
C THR A 352 -33.50 -4.41 -6.35
N ALA A 353 -32.95 -5.39 -5.63
CA ALA A 353 -32.63 -6.71 -6.18
C ALA A 353 -33.86 -7.42 -6.77
N LYS A 354 -35.00 -7.40 -6.07
CA LYS A 354 -36.27 -7.95 -6.59
C LYS A 354 -36.81 -7.17 -7.79
N GLY A 355 -36.62 -5.85 -7.82
CA GLY A 355 -36.96 -4.99 -8.95
C GLY A 355 -36.22 -5.42 -10.21
N LEU A 356 -34.89 -5.50 -10.11
CA LEU A 356 -34.02 -5.95 -11.19
C LEU A 356 -34.37 -7.37 -11.66
N ALA A 357 -34.67 -8.28 -10.72
CA ALA A 357 -35.10 -9.64 -11.04
C ALA A 357 -36.37 -9.65 -11.89
N ARG A 358 -37.38 -8.84 -11.55
CA ARG A 358 -38.61 -8.72 -12.34
C ARG A 358 -38.35 -8.10 -13.72
N GLU A 359 -37.53 -7.05 -13.78
CA GLU A 359 -37.15 -6.39 -15.03
C GLU A 359 -36.34 -7.31 -15.96
N SER A 360 -35.55 -8.23 -15.40
CA SER A 360 -34.75 -9.18 -16.18
C SER A 360 -35.61 -10.13 -17.02
N GLY A 361 -36.84 -10.43 -16.58
CA GLY A 361 -37.71 -11.43 -17.20
C GLY A 361 -37.17 -12.87 -17.15
N LEU A 362 -36.08 -13.12 -16.41
CA LEU A 362 -35.47 -14.44 -16.28
C LEU A 362 -36.28 -15.30 -15.31
N GLU A 363 -36.34 -16.61 -15.57
CA GLU A 363 -37.01 -17.57 -14.68
C GLU A 363 -36.23 -17.79 -13.37
N ASN A 364 -34.90 -17.84 -13.48
CA ASN A 364 -33.97 -18.12 -12.38
C ASN A 364 -32.86 -17.05 -12.31
N PRO A 365 -33.18 -15.76 -12.08
CA PRO A 365 -32.18 -14.69 -12.08
C PRO A 365 -31.16 -14.89 -10.96
N LEU A 366 -29.88 -14.71 -11.28
CA LEU A 366 -28.75 -14.67 -10.36
C LEU A 366 -28.26 -13.24 -10.20
N LEU A 367 -28.37 -12.68 -8.99
CA LEU A 367 -27.67 -11.45 -8.62
C LEU A 367 -26.35 -11.81 -7.95
N THR A 368 -25.23 -11.39 -8.53
CA THR A 368 -23.91 -11.59 -7.92
C THR A 368 -23.44 -10.29 -7.30
N LEU A 369 -23.15 -10.29 -6.00
CA LEU A 369 -22.62 -9.15 -5.26
C LEU A 369 -21.20 -9.49 -4.82
N ILE A 370 -20.23 -8.70 -5.30
CA ILE A 370 -18.80 -8.95 -5.08
C ILE A 370 -18.16 -7.69 -4.56
N LEU A 371 -17.42 -7.79 -3.46
CA LEU A 371 -16.74 -6.67 -2.83
C LEU A 371 -15.66 -7.16 -1.87
N ASP A 372 -14.75 -6.26 -1.52
CA ASP A 372 -13.77 -6.51 -0.47
C ASP A 372 -14.48 -6.76 0.86
N GLY A 373 -14.09 -7.85 1.50
CA GLY A 373 -14.73 -8.36 2.69
C GLY A 373 -14.24 -7.73 3.98
N GLU A 374 -13.18 -6.92 3.95
CA GLU A 374 -12.67 -6.18 5.11
C GLU A 374 -12.98 -4.69 5.11
N ASN A 375 -13.05 -4.06 3.92
CA ASN A 375 -13.12 -2.60 3.76
C ASN A 375 -14.37 -1.93 4.38
N PRO A 376 -15.59 -2.48 4.27
CA PRO A 376 -16.78 -1.74 4.70
C PRO A 376 -16.83 -1.51 6.21
N TRP A 377 -16.39 -2.50 7.01
CA TRP A 377 -16.77 -2.63 8.41
C TRP A 377 -16.12 -1.63 9.36
N GLU A 378 -15.07 -0.92 8.92
CA GLU A 378 -14.53 0.22 9.68
C GLU A 378 -15.48 1.40 9.74
N TYR A 379 -16.32 1.57 8.73
CA TYR A 379 -17.20 2.72 8.62
C TYR A 379 -18.59 2.50 9.24
N TYR A 380 -18.93 1.26 9.60
CA TYR A 380 -20.15 0.95 10.34
C TYR A 380 -19.89 1.09 11.84
N ALA A 381 -20.74 1.83 12.55
CA ALA A 381 -20.57 2.10 13.98
C ALA A 381 -20.51 0.81 14.83
N ASP A 382 -21.24 -0.23 14.43
CA ASP A 382 -21.27 -1.53 15.11
C ASP A 382 -20.36 -2.58 14.45
N GLY A 383 -19.55 -2.21 13.46
CA GLY A 383 -18.74 -3.16 12.69
C GLY A 383 -19.54 -3.96 11.64
N GLY A 384 -20.78 -3.57 11.34
CA GLY A 384 -21.64 -4.23 10.35
C GLY A 384 -22.59 -5.28 10.93
N GLU A 385 -22.56 -5.51 12.26
CA GLU A 385 -23.38 -6.54 12.92
C GLU A 385 -24.87 -6.38 12.63
N GLY A 386 -25.41 -5.17 12.80
CA GLY A 386 -26.82 -4.87 12.58
C GLY A 386 -27.25 -5.08 11.13
N PHE A 387 -26.48 -4.54 10.18
CA PHE A 387 -26.77 -4.69 8.75
C PHE A 387 -26.74 -6.16 8.32
N LEU A 388 -25.67 -6.89 8.65
CA LEU A 388 -25.51 -8.28 8.26
C LEU A 388 -26.58 -9.18 8.92
N SER A 389 -26.90 -8.95 10.20
CA SER A 389 -27.94 -9.71 10.91
C SER A 389 -29.31 -9.50 10.27
N ALA A 390 -29.67 -8.25 9.99
CA ALA A 390 -30.92 -7.90 9.32
C ALA A 390 -30.99 -8.48 7.90
N LEU A 391 -29.87 -8.46 7.17
CA LEU A 391 -29.77 -9.03 5.83
C LEU A 391 -29.99 -10.55 5.85
N PHE A 392 -29.31 -11.26 6.75
CA PHE A 392 -29.40 -12.72 6.85
C PHE A 392 -30.78 -13.17 7.36
N GLU A 393 -31.38 -12.43 8.29
CA GLU A 393 -32.76 -12.66 8.72
C GLU A 393 -33.75 -12.43 7.58
N LYS A 394 -33.55 -11.37 6.79
CA LYS A 394 -34.39 -11.07 5.64
C LYS A 394 -34.30 -12.15 4.56
N ILE A 395 -33.10 -12.62 4.23
CA ILE A 395 -32.90 -13.73 3.27
C ILE A 395 -33.55 -15.01 3.79
N THR A 396 -33.46 -15.29 5.09
CA THR A 396 -34.05 -16.50 5.69
C THR A 396 -35.59 -16.48 5.67
N SER A 397 -36.20 -15.30 5.84
CA SER A 397 -37.65 -15.16 5.99
C SER A 397 -38.40 -14.88 4.69
N ASP A 398 -37.72 -14.41 3.63
CA ASP A 398 -38.36 -14.01 2.38
C ASP A 398 -38.41 -15.16 1.36
N PRO A 399 -39.59 -15.73 1.06
CA PRO A 399 -39.71 -16.92 0.20
C PRO A 399 -39.47 -16.62 -1.30
N GLU A 400 -39.28 -15.36 -1.69
CA GLU A 400 -38.97 -14.99 -3.07
C GLU A 400 -37.47 -14.95 -3.35
N ILE A 401 -36.62 -15.10 -2.32
CA ILE A 401 -35.17 -14.96 -2.40
C ILE A 401 -34.49 -16.20 -1.82
N ALA A 402 -33.37 -16.59 -2.44
CA ALA A 402 -32.47 -17.59 -1.89
C ALA A 402 -31.01 -17.14 -2.07
N SER A 403 -30.22 -17.20 -1.00
CA SER A 403 -28.76 -17.07 -1.12
C SER A 403 -28.15 -18.40 -1.56
N VAL A 404 -27.13 -18.36 -2.42
CA VAL A 404 -26.52 -19.56 -3.02
C VAL A 404 -25.00 -19.50 -3.03
N THR A 405 -24.38 -20.67 -3.02
CA THR A 405 -22.99 -20.78 -3.51
C THR A 405 -22.98 -20.71 -5.04
N ILE A 406 -21.92 -20.15 -5.63
CA ILE A 406 -21.80 -19.98 -7.08
C ILE A 406 -21.81 -21.35 -7.76
N SER A 407 -21.06 -22.32 -7.24
CA SER A 407 -21.04 -23.68 -7.77
C SER A 407 -22.40 -24.36 -7.72
N GLU A 408 -23.14 -24.24 -6.62
CA GLU A 408 -24.49 -24.82 -6.51
C GLU A 408 -25.46 -24.23 -7.53
N TYR A 409 -25.40 -22.91 -7.74
CA TYR A 409 -26.22 -22.26 -8.76
C TYR A 409 -25.83 -22.76 -10.16
N LEU A 410 -24.54 -22.80 -10.48
CA LEU A 410 -24.05 -23.22 -11.80
C LEU A 410 -24.33 -24.71 -12.08
N ASP A 411 -24.24 -25.57 -11.08
CA ASP A 411 -24.57 -27.01 -11.20
C ASP A 411 -26.07 -27.21 -11.54
N LYS A 412 -26.94 -26.33 -11.02
CA LYS A 412 -28.40 -26.38 -11.24
C LYS A 412 -28.84 -25.64 -12.51
N PHE A 413 -28.18 -24.53 -12.82
CA PHE A 413 -28.51 -23.62 -13.91
C PHE A 413 -27.23 -23.27 -14.71
N PRO A 414 -26.71 -24.22 -15.50
CA PRO A 414 -25.47 -24.02 -16.25
C PRO A 414 -25.65 -22.89 -17.29
N PRO A 415 -24.57 -22.16 -17.63
CA PRO A 415 -24.63 -21.09 -18.61
C PRO A 415 -25.16 -21.59 -19.97
N GLN A 416 -26.06 -20.82 -20.57
CA GLN A 416 -26.71 -21.13 -21.84
C GLN A 416 -26.25 -20.21 -22.99
N GLU A 417 -25.54 -19.12 -22.66
CA GLU A 417 -25.00 -18.17 -23.64
C GLU A 417 -23.47 -18.13 -23.55
N GLU A 418 -22.83 -18.00 -24.70
CA GLU A 418 -21.38 -17.95 -24.83
C GLU A 418 -20.85 -16.50 -24.90
N ILE A 419 -19.64 -16.29 -24.38
CA ILE A 419 -18.82 -15.10 -24.61
C ILE A 419 -17.56 -15.54 -25.35
N THR A 420 -17.50 -15.28 -26.66
CA THR A 420 -16.34 -15.64 -27.51
C THR A 420 -15.26 -14.55 -27.55
N ASN A 421 -15.58 -13.35 -27.07
CA ASN A 421 -14.65 -12.22 -27.01
C ASN A 421 -14.77 -11.53 -25.64
N LEU A 422 -14.16 -12.15 -24.63
CA LEU A 422 -14.08 -11.57 -23.30
C LEU A 422 -13.26 -10.27 -23.35
N TYR A 423 -13.86 -9.17 -22.92
CA TYR A 423 -13.17 -7.88 -22.88
C TYR A 423 -12.00 -7.93 -21.90
N THR A 424 -10.88 -7.30 -22.26
CA THR A 424 -9.67 -7.24 -21.42
C THR A 424 -9.72 -6.02 -20.50
N GLY A 425 -9.72 -6.24 -19.18
CA GLY A 425 -9.76 -5.16 -18.19
C GLY A 425 -9.96 -5.69 -16.77
N SER A 426 -10.07 -4.77 -15.82
CA SER A 426 -10.33 -5.05 -14.40
C SER A 426 -11.75 -4.66 -14.00
N TRP A 427 -12.11 -4.88 -12.74
CA TRP A 427 -13.36 -4.37 -12.17
C TRP A 427 -13.39 -2.85 -11.96
N ILE A 428 -12.26 -2.16 -12.09
CA ILE A 428 -12.14 -0.71 -11.99
C ILE A 428 -12.03 -0.14 -13.40
N ASN A 429 -12.99 0.73 -13.77
CA ASN A 429 -13.07 1.43 -15.06
C ASN A 429 -13.07 0.51 -16.31
N ALA A 430 -13.16 -0.82 -16.11
CA ALA A 430 -12.90 -1.83 -17.12
C ALA A 430 -11.62 -1.55 -17.92
N ASN A 431 -10.52 -1.24 -17.24
CA ASN A 431 -9.18 -1.05 -17.82
C ASN A 431 -8.07 -1.47 -16.82
N PHE A 432 -6.80 -1.13 -17.11
CA PHE A 432 -5.66 -1.39 -16.21
C PHE A 432 -4.93 -0.11 -15.76
N ASP A 433 -5.55 1.07 -15.82
CA ASP A 433 -4.87 2.36 -15.61
C ASP A 433 -4.30 2.55 -14.20
N ILE A 434 -4.81 1.82 -13.22
CA ILE A 434 -4.32 1.82 -11.84
C ILE A 434 -2.98 1.10 -11.69
N TRP A 435 -2.64 0.14 -12.55
CA TRP A 435 -1.48 -0.74 -12.35
C TRP A 435 -0.38 -0.59 -13.42
N ILE A 436 -0.65 0.10 -14.52
CA ILE A 436 0.30 0.30 -15.61
C ILE A 436 -0.07 1.51 -16.47
N GLY A 437 0.93 2.30 -16.86
CA GLY A 437 0.75 3.41 -17.79
C GLY A 437 1.27 4.75 -17.26
N HIS A 438 1.36 4.94 -15.93
CA HIS A 438 1.98 6.12 -15.34
C HIS A 438 3.48 5.92 -15.09
N GLU A 439 4.19 7.03 -14.86
CA GLU A 439 5.65 7.03 -14.78
C GLU A 439 6.20 6.11 -13.67
N GLU A 440 5.63 6.20 -12.47
CA GLU A 440 6.08 5.42 -11.31
C GLU A 440 5.73 3.93 -11.45
N GLU A 441 4.52 3.61 -11.91
CA GLU A 441 4.10 2.23 -12.23
C GLU A 441 5.04 1.61 -13.28
N ASN A 442 5.35 2.34 -14.35
CA ASN A 442 6.23 1.88 -15.41
C ASN A 442 7.67 1.65 -14.91
N GLN A 443 8.16 2.52 -14.02
CA GLN A 443 9.45 2.33 -13.37
C GLN A 443 9.46 1.08 -12.48
N ALA A 444 8.38 0.83 -11.73
CA ALA A 444 8.24 -0.41 -10.95
C ALA A 444 8.25 -1.65 -11.86
N TRP A 445 7.49 -1.64 -12.97
CA TRP A 445 7.49 -2.73 -13.96
C TRP A 445 8.88 -2.95 -14.58
N GLU A 446 9.63 -1.89 -14.86
CA GLU A 446 11.00 -2.01 -15.35
C GLU A 446 11.91 -2.70 -14.33
N LEU A 447 11.84 -2.32 -13.05
CA LEU A 447 12.61 -2.95 -11.97
C LEU A 447 12.22 -4.42 -11.78
N LEU A 448 10.93 -4.73 -11.80
CA LEU A 448 10.41 -6.10 -11.75
C LEU A 448 10.94 -6.92 -12.93
N GLY A 449 10.80 -6.40 -14.15
CA GLY A 449 11.28 -7.06 -15.37
C GLY A 449 12.80 -7.27 -15.39
N ARG A 450 13.58 -6.30 -14.92
CA ARG A 450 15.05 -6.42 -14.78
C ARG A 450 15.42 -7.52 -13.78
N THR A 451 14.73 -7.58 -12.64
CA THR A 451 14.96 -8.59 -11.61
C THR A 451 14.55 -9.98 -12.10
N ARG A 452 13.37 -10.12 -12.70
CA ARG A 452 12.86 -11.39 -13.23
C ARG A 452 13.78 -12.00 -14.29
N ARG A 453 14.38 -11.17 -15.15
CA ARG A 453 15.35 -11.63 -16.18
C ARG A 453 16.59 -12.31 -15.62
N VAL A 454 16.99 -12.00 -14.38
CA VAL A 454 18.12 -12.67 -13.72
C VAL A 454 17.85 -14.16 -13.53
N LEU A 455 16.57 -14.52 -13.35
CA LEU A 455 16.13 -15.90 -13.15
C LEU A 455 16.05 -16.71 -14.45
N ASN A 456 15.91 -16.07 -15.62
CA ASN A 456 15.74 -16.75 -16.91
C ASN A 456 16.91 -17.66 -17.30
N SER A 457 18.10 -17.38 -16.77
CA SER A 457 19.32 -18.15 -17.05
C SER A 457 19.51 -19.36 -16.14
N LEU A 458 18.67 -19.52 -15.11
CA LEU A 458 18.79 -20.57 -14.11
C LEU A 458 18.04 -21.81 -14.56
N LYS A 459 18.67 -22.98 -14.42
CA LYS A 459 17.98 -24.27 -14.60
C LYS A 459 16.99 -24.57 -13.49
N GLU A 460 17.32 -24.12 -12.28
CA GLU A 460 16.51 -24.28 -11.08
C GLU A 460 16.60 -22.97 -10.28
N VAL A 461 15.44 -22.38 -10.00
CA VAL A 461 15.34 -21.17 -9.19
C VAL A 461 15.22 -21.58 -7.72
N PRO A 462 16.04 -21.05 -6.80
CA PRO A 462 15.89 -21.30 -5.37
C PRO A 462 14.51 -20.87 -4.88
N GLU A 463 13.91 -21.64 -3.97
CA GLU A 463 12.53 -21.39 -3.54
C GLU A 463 12.33 -20.00 -2.95
N LYS A 464 13.29 -19.52 -2.16
CA LYS A 464 13.23 -18.16 -1.60
C LYS A 464 13.23 -17.07 -2.68
N ALA A 465 14.04 -17.25 -3.74
CA ALA A 465 14.07 -16.32 -4.87
C ALA A 465 12.76 -16.37 -5.68
N ARG A 466 12.17 -17.56 -5.82
CA ARG A 466 10.87 -17.77 -6.49
C ARG A 466 9.74 -17.09 -5.73
N GLN A 467 9.67 -17.32 -4.42
CA GLN A 467 8.66 -16.70 -3.57
C GLN A 467 8.81 -15.18 -3.55
N ALA A 468 10.04 -14.67 -3.48
CA ALA A 468 10.30 -13.23 -3.49
C ALA A 468 9.88 -12.55 -4.80
N ILE A 469 10.20 -13.14 -5.96
CA ILE A 469 9.78 -12.55 -7.25
C ILE A 469 8.27 -12.59 -7.43
N MET A 470 7.61 -13.68 -7.01
CA MET A 470 6.15 -13.79 -7.08
C MET A 470 5.43 -12.84 -6.12
N ALA A 471 6.01 -12.61 -4.94
CA ALA A 471 5.52 -11.58 -4.04
C ALA A 471 5.62 -10.19 -4.68
N ALA A 472 6.72 -9.88 -5.39
CA ALA A 472 6.89 -8.61 -6.09
C ALA A 472 5.94 -8.40 -7.28
N GLU A 473 5.32 -9.46 -7.81
CA GLU A 473 4.32 -9.37 -8.89
C GLU A 473 2.93 -8.93 -8.40
N GLY A 474 2.70 -8.92 -7.08
CA GLY A 474 1.40 -8.56 -6.49
C GLY A 474 0.91 -7.19 -6.94
N SER A 475 -0.39 -7.09 -7.21
CA SER A 475 -1.01 -5.84 -7.70
C SER A 475 -0.91 -4.69 -6.70
N ASP A 476 -0.86 -5.02 -5.41
CA ASP A 476 -0.83 -4.07 -4.30
C ASP A 476 0.30 -3.04 -4.41
N TRP A 477 1.47 -3.45 -4.91
CA TRP A 477 2.61 -2.54 -5.02
C TRP A 477 2.35 -1.43 -6.02
N PHE A 478 1.69 -1.77 -7.13
CA PHE A 478 1.40 -0.85 -8.22
C PHE A 478 0.24 0.10 -7.87
N TRP A 479 -0.68 -0.33 -7.01
CA TRP A 479 -1.79 0.48 -6.51
C TRP A 479 -1.34 1.80 -5.84
N TRP A 480 -0.18 1.78 -5.16
CA TRP A 480 0.34 2.92 -4.41
C TRP A 480 1.29 3.81 -5.22
N TYR A 481 1.51 3.48 -6.50
CA TYR A 481 2.30 4.30 -7.42
C TYR A 481 1.39 5.23 -8.24
N GLY A 482 1.90 6.40 -8.61
CA GLY A 482 1.14 7.41 -9.32
C GLY A 482 0.30 8.32 -8.40
N ASP A 483 -0.61 9.07 -9.01
CA ASP A 483 -1.38 10.13 -8.34
C ASP A 483 -2.78 9.69 -7.89
N HIS A 484 -3.18 8.45 -8.18
CA HIS A 484 -4.54 7.95 -7.93
C HIS A 484 -4.83 7.81 -6.43
N PHE A 485 -3.87 7.30 -5.66
CA PHE A 485 -4.04 6.95 -4.25
C PHE A 485 -2.84 7.35 -3.38
N THR A 486 -3.10 7.62 -2.10
CA THR A 486 -2.06 7.92 -1.11
C THR A 486 -2.45 7.37 0.25
N SER A 487 -1.44 7.00 1.02
CA SER A 487 -1.54 6.44 2.36
C SER A 487 -0.42 6.99 3.25
N LEU A 488 -0.64 6.96 4.56
CA LEU A 488 0.42 7.19 5.55
C LEU A 488 1.58 6.18 5.44
N PHE A 489 1.37 5.09 4.69
CA PHE A 489 2.31 3.98 4.51
C PHE A 489 2.90 3.88 3.10
N ASP A 490 2.72 4.89 2.24
CA ASP A 490 3.22 4.86 0.85
C ASP A 490 4.72 4.51 0.74
N ALA A 491 5.54 5.08 1.62
CA ALA A 491 6.97 4.79 1.68
C ALA A 491 7.27 3.34 2.10
N GLU A 492 6.42 2.76 2.96
CA GLU A 492 6.58 1.39 3.43
C GLU A 492 6.18 0.37 2.35
N PHE A 493 5.12 0.64 1.59
CA PHE A 493 4.75 -0.16 0.42
C PHE A 493 5.87 -0.17 -0.64
N ASP A 494 6.44 0.99 -0.96
CA ASP A 494 7.57 1.10 -1.88
C ASP A 494 8.81 0.34 -1.36
N ARG A 495 9.09 0.44 -0.05
CA ARG A 495 10.20 -0.28 0.59
C ARG A 495 10.00 -1.80 0.52
N LEU A 496 8.79 -2.29 0.79
CA LEU A 496 8.46 -3.72 0.71
C LEU A 496 8.61 -4.25 -0.72
N PHE A 497 8.03 -3.56 -1.72
CA PHE A 497 8.19 -3.91 -3.13
C PHE A 497 9.66 -4.07 -3.52
N ARG A 498 10.48 -3.05 -3.23
CA ARG A 498 11.93 -3.10 -3.50
C ARG A 498 12.62 -4.18 -2.67
N GLY A 499 12.18 -4.41 -1.43
CA GLY A 499 12.67 -5.48 -0.55
C GLY A 499 12.46 -6.87 -1.15
N HIS A 500 11.29 -7.14 -1.74
CA HIS A 500 11.05 -8.39 -2.48
C HIS A 500 12.03 -8.54 -3.65
N LEU A 501 12.24 -7.49 -4.45
CA LEU A 501 13.19 -7.53 -5.56
C LEU A 501 14.63 -7.74 -5.09
N GLN A 502 15.05 -7.08 -4.01
CA GLN A 502 16.39 -7.25 -3.42
C GLN A 502 16.59 -8.67 -2.90
N GLU A 503 15.57 -9.27 -2.29
CA GLU A 503 15.64 -10.64 -1.78
C GLU A 503 15.90 -11.65 -2.89
N VAL A 504 15.41 -11.43 -4.11
CA VAL A 504 15.73 -12.28 -5.28
C VAL A 504 17.24 -12.34 -5.51
N PHE A 505 17.95 -11.21 -5.44
CA PHE A 505 19.40 -11.18 -5.62
C PHE A 505 20.13 -11.82 -4.43
N LYS A 506 19.73 -11.49 -3.20
CA LYS A 506 20.30 -12.06 -1.96
C LYS A 506 20.19 -13.59 -1.96
N ALA A 507 19.01 -14.14 -2.31
CA ALA A 507 18.77 -15.58 -2.41
C ALA A 507 19.61 -16.28 -3.50
N LEU A 508 20.12 -15.54 -4.48
CA LEU A 508 21.05 -16.04 -5.50
C LEU A 508 22.53 -15.82 -5.15
N GLY A 509 22.83 -15.24 -3.99
CA GLY A 509 24.19 -14.84 -3.61
C GLY A 509 24.76 -13.73 -4.50
N LYS A 510 23.91 -12.84 -5.03
CA LYS A 510 24.29 -11.70 -5.87
C LYS A 510 23.97 -10.38 -5.15
N GLU A 511 24.70 -9.34 -5.51
CA GLU A 511 24.37 -7.97 -5.10
C GLU A 511 23.13 -7.46 -5.85
N PRO A 512 22.17 -6.81 -5.17
CA PRO A 512 21.04 -6.14 -5.82
C PRO A 512 21.48 -5.05 -6.80
N ILE A 513 20.69 -4.80 -7.85
CA ILE A 513 20.92 -3.66 -8.74
C ILE A 513 20.77 -2.34 -7.97
N VAL A 514 21.63 -1.37 -8.28
CA VAL A 514 21.70 -0.08 -7.55
C VAL A 514 20.35 0.66 -7.51
N ASP A 515 19.54 0.52 -8.56
CA ASP A 515 18.24 1.18 -8.67
C ASP A 515 17.24 0.74 -7.58
N LEU A 516 17.41 -0.46 -6.99
CA LEU A 516 16.53 -0.96 -5.91
C LEU A 516 16.76 -0.27 -4.57
N PHE A 517 17.83 0.50 -4.42
CA PHE A 517 18.10 1.28 -3.21
C PHE A 517 17.46 2.67 -3.26
N TYR A 518 16.89 3.06 -4.41
CA TYR A 518 16.16 4.32 -4.57
C TYR A 518 14.65 4.06 -4.61
N PRO A 519 13.84 4.88 -3.93
CA PRO A 519 12.38 4.78 -4.01
C PRO A 519 11.90 4.91 -5.46
N VAL A 520 10.88 4.11 -5.82
CA VAL A 520 10.19 4.26 -7.11
C VAL A 520 9.29 5.48 -7.05
N ARG A 521 8.55 5.62 -5.95
CA ARG A 521 7.71 6.78 -5.72
C ARG A 521 8.57 8.03 -5.62
N LYS A 522 8.32 8.99 -6.51
CA LYS A 522 9.03 10.25 -6.51
C LYS A 522 8.59 11.02 -5.28
N PRO A 523 9.54 11.47 -4.46
CA PRO A 523 9.18 12.24 -3.30
C PRO A 523 8.54 13.56 -3.74
N LYS A 524 7.32 13.85 -3.26
CA LYS A 524 6.65 15.14 -3.52
C LYS A 524 7.57 16.28 -3.07
N PRO A 525 7.61 17.42 -3.80
CA PRO A 525 8.37 18.59 -3.36
C PRO A 525 7.96 18.95 -1.94
N ILE A 526 8.94 19.10 -1.05
CA ILE A 526 8.71 19.62 0.30
C ILE A 526 8.77 21.14 0.23
N GLU A 527 7.78 21.78 0.84
CA GLU A 527 7.81 23.22 1.04
C GLU A 527 8.78 23.53 2.19
N PRO A 528 9.86 24.30 1.93
CA PRO A 528 10.73 24.79 2.99
C PRO A 528 10.00 25.81 3.87
N GLU A 529 10.48 26.04 5.10
CA GLU A 529 9.94 27.08 5.98
C GLU A 529 9.98 28.47 5.34
N GLU A 530 11.01 28.74 4.54
CA GLU A 530 11.15 29.94 3.72
C GLU A 530 11.56 29.56 2.30
N ILE A 531 10.97 30.22 1.30
CA ILE A 531 11.39 30.10 -0.10
C ILE A 531 12.34 31.24 -0.47
N PRO A 532 13.20 31.09 -1.50
CA PRO A 532 13.98 32.20 -2.01
C PRO A 532 13.06 33.31 -2.53
N VAL A 533 13.29 34.56 -2.10
CA VAL A 533 12.49 35.75 -2.46
C VAL A 533 13.31 36.89 -3.07
N ALA A 534 14.64 36.78 -3.06
CA ALA A 534 15.55 37.75 -3.66
C ALA A 534 16.81 37.07 -4.21
N PHE A 535 17.55 37.75 -5.06
CA PHE A 535 18.87 37.28 -5.45
C PHE A 535 19.87 37.42 -4.30
N ILE A 536 20.70 36.40 -4.11
CA ILE A 536 21.77 36.40 -3.12
C ILE A 536 23.14 36.31 -3.79
N LYS A 537 24.16 36.90 -3.15
CA LYS A 537 25.56 36.82 -3.57
C LYS A 537 26.47 36.65 -2.34
N PRO A 538 26.41 35.49 -1.67
CA PRO A 538 27.23 35.24 -0.49
C PRO A 538 28.71 35.15 -0.87
N VAL A 539 29.58 35.51 0.07
CA VAL A 539 31.02 35.24 -0.03
C VAL A 539 31.26 33.83 0.47
N ILE A 540 31.77 32.93 -0.38
CA ILE A 540 31.97 31.51 -0.04
C ILE A 540 33.26 31.34 0.78
N ASP A 541 33.19 31.60 2.08
CA ASP A 541 34.34 31.48 3.00
C ASP A 541 34.08 30.59 4.22
N GLY A 542 32.88 30.00 4.32
CA GLY A 542 32.50 29.08 5.38
C GLY A 542 32.10 29.80 6.67
N ARG A 543 31.87 31.11 6.62
CA ARG A 543 31.40 31.93 7.73
C ARG A 543 30.33 32.90 7.23
N GLU A 544 29.34 33.16 8.08
CA GLU A 544 28.49 34.32 7.87
C GLU A 544 29.28 35.58 8.25
N THR A 545 29.99 36.16 7.27
CA THR A 545 30.85 37.33 7.52
C THR A 545 30.08 38.62 7.49
N PHE A 546 28.96 38.65 6.78
CA PHE A 546 28.08 39.80 6.71
C PHE A 546 26.63 39.37 6.88
N PHE A 547 25.94 40.01 7.83
CA PHE A 547 24.57 39.67 8.25
C PHE A 547 23.54 39.60 7.10
N PHE A 548 23.82 40.26 5.97
CA PHE A 548 22.90 40.32 4.83
C PHE A 548 23.21 39.30 3.71
N GLU A 549 24.24 38.46 3.85
CA GLU A 549 24.70 37.56 2.76
C GLU A 549 23.65 36.54 2.31
N TRP A 550 22.83 36.06 3.24
CA TRP A 550 21.81 35.04 3.01
C TRP A 550 20.38 35.57 3.14
N ILE A 551 20.19 36.89 3.24
CA ILE A 551 18.84 37.49 3.33
C ILE A 551 18.11 37.31 2.00
N GLY A 552 16.90 36.74 2.08
CA GLY A 552 16.09 36.41 0.92
C GLY A 552 16.36 35.01 0.35
N ALA A 553 17.26 34.22 0.97
CA ALA A 553 17.42 32.81 0.67
C ALA A 553 16.23 31.99 1.19
N GLY A 554 16.00 30.83 0.56
CA GLY A 554 15.14 29.80 1.12
C GLY A 554 15.83 29.10 2.29
N ARG A 555 15.03 28.63 3.25
CA ARG A 555 15.50 27.98 4.48
C ARG A 555 14.65 26.75 4.77
N PHE A 556 15.33 25.62 4.89
CA PHE A 556 14.76 24.33 5.27
C PHE A 556 15.34 23.88 6.62
N LEU A 557 14.50 23.46 7.55
CA LEU A 557 14.90 22.89 8.83
C LEU A 557 14.75 21.36 8.79
N PRO A 558 15.86 20.59 8.77
CA PRO A 558 15.79 19.14 8.87
C PRO A 558 15.17 18.72 10.21
N SER A 559 14.07 17.97 10.17
CA SER A 559 13.42 17.46 11.39
C SER A 559 14.35 16.55 12.19
N THR A 560 14.39 16.77 13.50
CA THR A 560 15.06 15.91 14.48
C THR A 560 14.37 14.57 14.72
N ALA A 561 13.12 14.38 14.25
CA ALA A 561 12.29 13.21 14.54
C ALA A 561 11.95 12.36 13.29
N GLY A 562 11.84 11.05 13.49
CA GLY A 562 12.03 9.97 12.51
C GLY A 562 10.96 9.79 11.42
N GLU A 563 11.42 9.82 10.16
CA GLU A 563 10.68 9.30 8.99
C GLU A 563 11.31 8.05 8.37
N ALA A 564 12.41 7.52 8.94
CA ALA A 564 12.96 6.22 8.58
C ALA A 564 13.65 5.59 9.81
N MET A 565 13.30 4.35 10.15
CA MET A 565 13.74 3.60 11.35
C MET A 565 15.25 3.31 11.46
N TYR A 566 16.12 3.94 10.66
CA TYR A 566 17.54 3.56 10.57
C TYR A 566 18.57 4.69 10.59
N LEU A 567 18.17 5.95 10.73
CA LEU A 567 19.13 7.07 10.68
C LEU A 567 18.94 7.95 11.91
N GLY A 568 19.99 8.05 12.73
CA GLY A 568 20.01 8.78 14.01
C GLY A 568 19.75 10.29 13.87
N GLU A 569 20.07 11.04 14.93
CA GLU A 569 19.92 12.51 14.92
C GLU A 569 20.59 13.16 13.69
N SER A 570 19.91 14.14 13.09
CA SER A 570 20.39 14.95 11.95
C SER A 570 21.72 15.63 12.26
N LEU A 571 22.67 15.59 11.32
CA LEU A 571 23.92 16.35 11.38
C LEU A 571 23.71 17.86 11.19
N VAL A 572 22.66 18.22 10.44
CA VAL A 572 22.37 19.58 9.96
C VAL A 572 21.16 20.14 10.71
N VAL A 573 21.30 21.36 11.21
CA VAL A 573 20.25 22.09 11.94
C VAL A 573 19.44 22.98 10.99
N ALA A 574 20.09 23.52 9.97
CA ALA A 574 19.41 24.30 8.92
C ALA A 574 20.14 24.16 7.59
N LEU A 575 19.36 24.12 6.52
CA LEU A 575 19.81 24.20 5.14
C LEU A 575 19.27 25.50 4.54
N TYR A 576 20.16 26.32 3.98
CA TYR A 576 19.81 27.50 3.22
C TYR A 576 20.13 27.28 1.76
N PHE A 577 19.30 27.81 0.86
CA PHE A 577 19.57 27.77 -0.56
C PHE A 577 19.04 29.02 -1.25
N GLY A 578 19.72 29.44 -2.30
CA GLY A 578 19.32 30.59 -3.09
C GLY A 578 20.12 30.65 -4.38
N PHE A 579 19.99 31.74 -5.11
CA PHE A 579 20.63 31.86 -6.41
C PHE A 579 20.81 33.33 -6.82
N ASP A 580 21.68 33.55 -7.79
CA ASP A 580 21.66 34.72 -8.67
C ASP A 580 21.36 34.28 -10.11
N LEU A 581 21.52 35.15 -11.10
CA LEU A 581 21.28 34.81 -12.51
C LEU A 581 22.16 33.68 -13.06
N THR A 582 23.26 33.37 -12.38
CA THR A 582 24.32 32.48 -12.89
C THR A 582 24.58 31.28 -12.01
N ASN A 583 24.41 31.43 -10.69
CA ASN A 583 24.85 30.47 -9.69
C ASN A 583 23.71 30.04 -8.77
N PHE A 584 23.74 28.77 -8.40
CA PHE A 584 23.05 28.21 -7.26
C PHE A 584 23.97 28.25 -6.04
N TYR A 585 23.43 28.67 -4.91
CA TYR A 585 24.12 28.76 -3.63
C TYR A 585 23.44 27.84 -2.60
N LEU A 586 24.25 27.19 -1.77
CA LEU A 586 23.81 26.30 -0.69
C LEU A 586 24.62 26.58 0.56
N ARG A 587 23.96 26.66 1.72
CA ARG A 587 24.59 26.72 3.03
C ARG A 587 24.03 25.65 3.96
N LEU A 588 24.89 25.03 4.76
CA LEU A 588 24.52 24.05 5.78
C LEU A 588 25.06 24.49 7.14
N ASP A 589 24.15 24.57 8.09
CA ASP A 589 24.45 24.86 9.49
C ASP A 589 24.41 23.54 10.26
N PHE A 590 25.50 23.21 10.94
CA PHE A 590 25.64 21.96 11.67
C PHE A 590 25.44 22.15 13.17
N LYS A 591 25.12 21.06 13.88
CA LYS A 591 25.02 21.06 15.35
C LYS A 591 26.37 21.43 15.96
N ASP A 592 26.38 22.28 17.00
CA ASP A 592 27.59 22.84 17.61
C ASP A 592 28.66 21.76 17.89
N LYS A 593 29.92 22.04 17.50
CA LYS A 593 31.12 21.20 17.66
C LYS A 593 31.18 19.91 16.83
N ILE A 594 30.25 19.66 15.91
CA ILE A 594 30.30 18.43 15.12
C ILE A 594 31.52 18.37 14.17
N PHE A 595 32.04 19.53 13.73
CA PHE A 595 33.18 19.62 12.82
C PHE A 595 34.44 18.93 13.35
N ASP A 596 34.65 18.94 14.67
CA ASP A 596 35.77 18.24 15.32
C ASP A 596 35.64 16.71 15.23
N HIS A 597 34.41 16.22 15.03
CA HIS A 597 34.02 14.81 15.16
C HIS A 597 33.44 14.19 13.88
N LEU A 598 33.40 14.88 12.74
CA LEU A 598 32.93 14.29 11.47
C LEU A 598 33.76 13.03 11.12
N PRO A 599 33.18 11.94 10.61
CA PRO A 599 33.95 10.78 10.16
C PRO A 599 34.94 11.14 9.04
N GLU A 600 36.12 10.51 8.99
CA GLU A 600 37.13 10.78 7.92
C GLU A 600 36.66 10.34 6.52
N ASP A 601 35.78 9.36 6.49
CA ASP A 601 35.18 8.74 5.31
C ASP A 601 33.85 9.39 4.91
N LEU A 602 33.38 10.41 5.65
CA LEU A 602 32.14 11.10 5.34
C LEU A 602 32.22 11.80 3.97
N GLN A 603 31.28 11.48 3.09
CA GLN A 603 31.10 12.07 1.76
C GLN A 603 29.73 12.72 1.67
N THR A 604 29.63 13.91 1.09
CA THR A 604 28.36 14.57 0.81
C THR A 604 28.09 14.53 -0.68
N ILE A 605 26.85 14.19 -1.05
CA ILE A 605 26.35 14.21 -2.43
C ILE A 605 25.15 15.16 -2.47
N VAL A 606 25.20 16.16 -3.35
CA VAL A 606 24.04 17.00 -3.69
C VAL A 606 23.52 16.53 -5.04
N THR A 607 22.29 16.05 -5.06
CA THR A 607 21.62 15.56 -6.27
C THR A 607 20.65 16.61 -6.78
N PHE A 608 20.77 17.02 -8.03
CA PHE A 608 19.85 17.89 -8.75
C PHE A 608 19.15 17.10 -9.87
N SER A 609 17.84 17.23 -9.97
CA SER A 609 17.00 16.53 -10.95
C SER A 609 16.08 17.53 -11.64
N GLY A 610 16.33 17.74 -12.93
CA GLY A 610 15.46 18.52 -13.81
C GLY A 610 14.56 17.61 -14.64
N SER A 611 13.91 18.21 -15.63
CA SER A 611 12.98 17.51 -16.53
C SER A 611 13.68 16.56 -17.52
N LYS A 612 14.95 16.83 -17.84
CA LYS A 612 15.69 16.15 -18.93
C LYS A 612 16.91 15.37 -18.47
N HIS A 613 17.49 15.72 -17.31
CA HIS A 613 18.70 15.09 -16.80
C HIS A 613 18.82 15.25 -15.29
N LYS A 614 19.72 14.43 -14.72
CA LYS A 614 20.13 14.46 -13.32
C LYS A 614 21.63 14.75 -13.24
N THR A 615 22.00 15.62 -12.32
CA THR A 615 23.38 16.03 -12.06
C THR A 615 23.68 15.89 -10.57
N GLN A 616 24.83 15.33 -10.23
CA GLN A 616 25.28 15.18 -8.84
C GLN A 616 26.60 15.89 -8.61
N ILE A 617 26.72 16.54 -7.46
CA ILE A 617 27.96 17.12 -6.95
C ILE A 617 28.39 16.31 -5.74
N MET A 618 29.66 15.90 -5.69
CA MET A 618 30.21 15.15 -4.56
C MET A 618 31.42 15.84 -3.94
N PHE A 619 31.50 15.90 -2.61
CA PHE A 619 32.62 16.46 -1.85
C PHE A 619 32.81 15.79 -0.48
N LYS A 620 33.94 16.08 0.20
CA LYS A 620 34.26 15.55 1.55
C LYS A 620 34.37 16.68 2.59
N PRO A 621 33.51 16.72 3.62
CA PRO A 621 33.49 17.80 4.62
C PRO A 621 34.69 17.87 5.58
N LYS A 622 35.69 16.98 5.51
CA LYS A 622 36.87 17.01 6.40
C LYS A 622 38.21 17.32 5.71
N ALA A 623 38.23 17.57 4.41
CA ALA A 623 39.48 17.81 3.71
C ALA A 623 40.08 19.18 4.10
N LYS A 624 41.35 19.21 4.51
CA LYS A 624 42.09 20.45 4.82
C LYS A 624 42.10 21.47 3.65
N ASP A 625 41.81 21.00 2.44
CA ASP A 625 41.68 21.77 1.20
C ASP A 625 40.26 21.65 0.60
N ILE A 626 39.21 21.77 1.43
CA ILE A 626 37.83 21.79 0.91
C ILE A 626 37.65 22.80 -0.21
N THR A 627 38.43 23.88 -0.24
CA THR A 627 38.30 25.03 -1.14
C THR A 627 38.24 24.75 -2.64
N LYS A 628 38.47 23.52 -3.15
CA LYS A 628 38.40 23.23 -4.59
C LYS A 628 37.77 21.91 -5.05
N THR A 629 37.69 20.85 -4.24
CA THR A 629 37.33 19.52 -4.79
C THR A 629 35.82 19.27 -4.84
N LEU A 630 35.18 19.74 -5.91
CA LEU A 630 33.84 19.34 -6.33
C LEU A 630 33.93 18.38 -7.52
N ILE A 631 33.31 17.21 -7.42
CA ILE A 631 33.24 16.23 -8.52
C ILE A 631 31.84 16.25 -9.10
N LEU A 632 31.72 16.55 -10.39
CA LEU A 632 30.45 16.53 -11.13
C LEU A 632 30.23 15.17 -11.80
N VAL A 633 29.05 14.59 -11.58
CA VAL A 633 28.62 13.33 -12.17
C VAL A 633 27.29 13.53 -12.89
N LYS A 634 27.22 13.13 -14.17
CA LYS A 634 26.00 13.18 -14.99
C LYS A 634 25.62 11.78 -15.47
N GLY A 635 24.40 11.33 -15.19
CA GLY A 635 23.86 10.05 -15.67
C GLY A 635 24.76 8.84 -15.39
N PRO A 636 24.62 7.69 -16.08
CA PRO A 636 25.32 6.45 -15.74
C PRO A 636 26.81 6.50 -16.13
N PHE A 637 27.56 7.28 -15.34
CA PHE A 637 29.00 7.32 -15.12
C PHE A 637 29.86 7.94 -16.22
N ARG A 638 29.62 9.21 -16.54
CA ARG A 638 30.69 10.11 -17.03
C ARG A 638 31.07 11.11 -15.93
N LEU A 639 32.27 10.94 -15.36
CA LEU A 639 32.90 11.95 -14.51
C LEU A 639 33.29 13.15 -15.36
N TYR A 640 32.86 14.34 -14.97
CA TYR A 640 33.27 15.58 -15.63
C TYR A 640 33.95 16.50 -14.63
N GLY A 641 35.29 16.54 -14.69
CA GLY A 641 36.09 17.59 -14.06
C GLY A 641 36.25 17.49 -12.54
N LYS A 642 37.36 18.05 -12.08
CA LYS A 642 37.56 18.52 -10.71
C LYS A 642 37.45 20.05 -10.78
N ASP A 643 36.84 20.68 -9.78
CA ASP A 643 36.70 22.13 -9.63
C ASP A 643 35.56 22.74 -10.49
N VAL A 644 34.30 22.41 -10.16
CA VAL A 644 33.10 22.89 -10.88
C VAL A 644 32.35 24.04 -10.19
N GLY A 645 32.93 24.60 -9.14
CA GLY A 645 32.33 25.64 -8.30
C GLY A 645 33.22 26.00 -7.12
N GLU A 646 32.68 26.80 -6.21
CA GLU A 646 33.36 27.19 -4.96
C GLU A 646 32.70 26.46 -3.79
N ILE A 647 33.49 26.06 -2.82
CA ILE A 647 33.01 25.47 -1.58
C ILE A 647 33.94 25.87 -0.45
N ALA A 648 33.39 26.22 0.70
CA ALA A 648 34.16 26.58 1.88
C ALA A 648 33.52 25.97 3.13
N LEU A 649 34.37 25.63 4.10
CA LEU A 649 33.95 25.11 5.39
C LEU A 649 34.78 25.74 6.51
N ASP A 650 34.11 26.41 7.44
CA ASP A 650 34.70 26.88 8.68
C ASP A 650 33.71 26.71 9.85
N ARG A 651 32.76 27.63 10.02
CA ARG A 651 31.66 27.50 11.00
C ARG A 651 30.40 26.93 10.38
N ILE A 652 30.24 27.16 9.09
CA ILE A 652 29.16 26.66 8.24
C ILE A 652 29.81 26.07 6.99
N LEU A 653 29.05 25.26 6.24
CA LEU A 653 29.45 24.85 4.90
C LEU A 653 28.72 25.71 3.89
N GLU A 654 29.45 26.27 2.93
CA GLU A 654 28.89 27.07 1.84
C GLU A 654 29.37 26.52 0.50
N LEU A 655 28.50 26.54 -0.50
CA LEU A 655 28.77 26.08 -1.86
C LEU A 655 28.14 27.03 -2.88
N ALA A 656 28.88 27.32 -3.95
CA ALA A 656 28.41 27.99 -5.16
C ALA A 656 28.71 27.14 -6.39
N VAL A 657 27.72 26.95 -7.27
CA VAL A 657 27.88 26.24 -8.54
C VAL A 657 27.06 26.90 -9.64
N SER A 658 27.62 27.04 -10.84
CA SER A 658 26.90 27.65 -11.95
C SER A 658 25.81 26.74 -12.52
N PHE A 659 24.69 27.33 -12.97
CA PHE A 659 23.63 26.58 -13.65
C PHE A 659 24.13 25.92 -14.95
N GLU A 660 25.10 26.54 -15.63
CA GLU A 660 25.77 25.97 -16.80
C GLU A 660 26.48 24.65 -16.46
N ASN A 661 27.24 24.60 -15.37
CA ASN A 661 27.91 23.37 -14.92
C ASN A 661 26.88 22.30 -14.54
N LEU A 662 25.82 22.69 -13.82
CA LEU A 662 24.71 21.81 -13.49
C LEU A 662 23.93 21.32 -14.74
N GLY A 663 23.99 22.08 -15.83
CA GLY A 663 23.31 21.81 -17.10
C GLY A 663 21.85 22.24 -17.14
N PHE A 664 21.39 23.07 -16.20
CA PHE A 664 20.01 23.57 -16.19
C PHE A 664 19.89 24.91 -16.89
N VAL A 665 18.71 25.19 -17.44
CA VAL A 665 18.40 26.42 -18.17
C VAL A 665 17.34 27.25 -17.46
N VAL A 666 17.32 28.55 -17.74
CA VAL A 666 16.34 29.50 -17.19
C VAL A 666 14.90 29.00 -17.35
N GLY A 667 14.12 29.11 -16.27
CA GLY A 667 12.72 28.66 -16.19
C GLY A 667 12.55 27.16 -15.92
N GLU A 668 13.63 26.37 -15.88
CA GLU A 668 13.54 24.95 -15.53
C GLU A 668 13.29 24.77 -14.04
N LYS A 669 12.31 23.91 -13.70
CA LYS A 669 12.07 23.43 -12.33
C LYS A 669 13.09 22.36 -11.97
N VAL A 670 13.83 22.59 -10.89
CA VAL A 670 14.92 21.71 -10.43
C VAL A 670 14.62 21.25 -9.02
N ASN A 671 14.47 19.93 -8.86
CA ASN A 671 14.40 19.29 -7.55
C ASN A 671 15.81 18.99 -7.06
N PHE A 672 16.08 19.19 -5.78
CA PHE A 672 17.35 18.79 -5.19
C PHE A 672 17.22 18.21 -3.78
N HIS A 673 18.19 17.38 -3.42
CA HIS A 673 18.39 16.85 -2.07
C HIS A 673 19.87 16.57 -1.83
N LEU A 674 20.22 16.33 -0.57
CA LEU A 674 21.56 16.04 -0.10
C LEU A 674 21.60 14.68 0.56
N GLU A 675 22.69 13.95 0.40
CA GLU A 675 22.99 12.70 1.08
C GLU A 675 24.37 12.79 1.73
N PHE A 676 24.46 12.42 3.00
CA PHE A 676 25.73 12.17 3.69
C PHE A 676 25.98 10.67 3.71
N LEU A 677 27.12 10.23 3.18
CA LEU A 677 27.52 8.84 3.13
C LEU A 677 28.69 8.60 4.07
N GLU A 678 28.62 7.57 4.90
CA GLU A 678 29.68 7.06 5.76
C GLU A 678 29.92 5.59 5.38
N ASN A 679 31.16 5.21 5.09
CA ASN A 679 31.54 3.89 4.57
C ASN A 679 30.71 3.43 3.35
N SER A 680 30.41 4.37 2.44
CA SER A 680 29.56 4.16 1.25
C SER A 680 28.09 3.81 1.53
N LEU A 681 27.63 3.93 2.78
CA LEU A 681 26.24 3.80 3.18
C LEU A 681 25.67 5.19 3.46
N ILE A 682 24.40 5.42 3.10
CA ILE A 682 23.72 6.68 3.40
C ILE A 682 23.52 6.77 4.93
N ARG A 683 24.17 7.74 5.56
CA ARG A 683 24.01 8.11 6.97
C ARG A 683 22.86 9.08 7.19
N GLU A 684 22.63 9.97 6.24
CA GLU A 684 21.57 10.97 6.34
C GLU A 684 21.17 11.48 4.96
N ARG A 685 19.88 11.79 4.78
CA ARG A 685 19.34 12.45 3.58
C ARG A 685 18.56 13.70 3.99
N ILE A 686 18.75 14.81 3.27
CA ILE A 686 18.07 16.09 3.51
C ILE A 686 17.46 16.63 2.20
N PRO A 687 16.14 16.87 2.15
CA PRO A 687 15.13 16.44 3.13
C PRO A 687 15.06 14.91 3.27
N ARG A 688 14.56 14.38 4.40
CA ARG A 688 14.54 12.93 4.67
C ARG A 688 13.68 12.18 3.65
N THR A 689 12.42 12.59 3.54
CA THR A 689 11.52 12.31 2.42
C THR A 689 11.49 13.54 1.51
N GLY A 690 10.83 13.53 0.36
CA GLY A 690 10.73 14.71 -0.50
C GLY A 690 12.01 15.16 -1.24
N ASN A 691 11.89 16.25 -1.99
CA ASN A 691 13.00 17.05 -2.50
C ASN A 691 12.68 18.53 -2.28
N LEU A 692 13.70 19.38 -2.12
CA LEU A 692 13.50 20.82 -2.22
C LEU A 692 13.38 21.22 -3.69
N LEU A 693 12.61 22.24 -3.98
CA LEU A 693 12.34 22.70 -5.34
C LEU A 693 12.75 24.16 -5.50
N PHE A 694 13.38 24.46 -6.63
CA PHE A 694 13.51 25.83 -7.12
C PHE A 694 13.31 25.89 -8.63
N THR A 695 13.05 27.08 -9.15
CA THR A 695 13.05 27.35 -10.59
C THR A 695 14.31 28.12 -10.91
N VAL A 696 15.05 27.73 -11.96
CA VAL A 696 16.22 28.49 -12.41
C VAL A 696 15.77 29.91 -12.77
N PRO A 697 16.30 30.95 -12.10
CA PRO A 697 15.74 32.29 -12.19
C PRO A 697 16.01 32.94 -13.56
N ASP A 698 15.15 33.88 -13.93
CA ASP A 698 15.39 34.86 -14.99
C ASP A 698 15.57 36.26 -14.40
N GLU A 699 15.75 37.28 -15.25
CA GLU A 699 15.91 38.68 -14.82
C GLU A 699 14.67 39.26 -14.10
N ASN A 700 13.51 38.60 -14.19
CA ASN A 700 12.25 39.06 -13.62
C ASN A 700 11.95 38.49 -12.24
N PHE A 701 12.72 37.49 -11.77
CA PHE A 701 12.49 36.78 -10.50
C PHE A 701 12.13 37.69 -9.31
N GLU A 702 12.93 38.72 -9.05
CA GLU A 702 12.66 39.63 -7.91
C GLU A 702 11.39 40.45 -8.11
N GLN A 703 11.04 40.82 -9.35
CA GLN A 703 9.79 41.52 -9.64
C GLN A 703 8.57 40.62 -9.44
N GLU A 704 8.69 39.34 -9.82
CA GLU A 704 7.64 38.35 -9.61
C GLU A 704 7.39 38.09 -8.12
N MET A 705 8.45 37.96 -7.33
CA MET A 705 8.35 37.77 -5.87
C MET A 705 7.83 39.00 -5.11
N TRP A 706 8.00 40.20 -5.66
CA TRP A 706 7.41 41.42 -5.10
C TRP A 706 5.91 41.57 -5.39
N LEU A 707 5.40 40.89 -6.42
CA LEU A 707 4.00 40.93 -6.86
C LEU A 707 3.16 39.77 -6.31
N ALA A 708 3.81 38.69 -5.89
CA ALA A 708 3.23 37.54 -5.20
C ALA A 708 2.99 37.84 -3.71
#